data_AF-A0A7J0D3M2-F1
#
_entry.id   AF-A0A7J0D3M2-F1
#
_cell.length_a   1.000
_cell.length_b   1.000
_cell.length_c   1.000
_cell.angle_alpha   90.00
_cell.angle_beta   90.00
_cell.angle_gamma   90.00
#
_symmetry.space_group_name_H-M   'P 1'
#
loop_
_entity.id
_entity.type
_entity.pdbx_description
1 polymer ?
#
loop_
_entity_poly.entity_id
_entity_poly.type
_entity_poly.pdbx_seq_one_letter_code
_entity_poly.pdbx_strand_id
1 'polypeptide(L)'
;MSEASARRSGRVTINDVAARAGVSRGAVSLAFNNRPGVSAATRERIMEAVTELGWVPSQTAIKLSGSATGAADTVGLVIARPARQLGLEPFYMEFISGAESVLEEHRCSLLLHLVRDVTQEIDVHREWWQSRRIAGSILVDIQQNDPRVTELAAIGLPAVAVGHPSLTGGFTSVWTDDEAAVHEAVRYLAALGHRRIARVGGHPSLGHTIIRTAALNTIVAELGLEPARSVTTDYSGEQGARATRSLLASPHRPTAIIYDNDIMAVAGLSVAAEMGLDVPRDVSLIAWDDSQLCQLTHPTLSAMSHDVFGFGADVTRRLFDVVHRRDLSSGPAASPMLLPRGSSAPRGNPPTDDGQGSARSGYPLRTGPASPPSPTALEPKGRFAMPLHRRRILAALLTVGALITGTAASSPATADPPRRTVDTFVQREGTTLTLQGEPFRFAGTNLYWLGLDENVGGTDHPTYFRIDDALKTARIMNATVVRSHTLGTSLGCAPCIQPGPGEFNNDAFAPIDYAIARARAYGLRLIVPLTDQWDYYHGGYPTIAKWLGLKDPEHFYTDPRAKAAYKEYSRQVLNHRNPYTGLRYKDDPTVMSWELGNELNGMTRDWVDEMGAYLGKLAPRQLISAGRQQGVDTAALTSPEVDIVDVHYYPSSALTMAADAARVTSRGKVYLAGEHGSDSLTAADALTLADNPNVTGVLSWSLFGHADDHGYVQHDDGFTLHYPGDTAAMRTDVLANAALAKMIGGQRRLPALPVTPPLITSITKQSGINEIAWRGTAGAHTYRVQRSVRGAHGPWTTLTTTPVGDNDTPWLDPTTPQTQASYRVSALDRAGRTLATSAPLGAGPSQDAEVDTLQNWARMSAHSDSLQRAPDGDGDGVRIAPRPRATAHAAWKVERPEAFTARFATRADSALPTTEVTQDGTTWKQVKPVRTTTGGTTTLRIEPPHDTAGVRLVWAAASHPAPLTGLTLVRKAASVATAAPGAFRQNPGDGATGVPVGEPLTWTASENAAHYALVLSTNADLSDPVTDVTGLRTTSYRPPVNLRPNTTYHLLVTAVNGAGSRRAENAPSSFTTGALTVDDFEGYPDGAALSAAYSRNPGGGPVALSLDSQHADGEGHALRAAHDPGTPGYSGIVRTLPTAQDWGGARNLRLWARPDGTEGRSLTVQFVAAGIYWEKEVPLTGTDNRTVNVPLADFTNPPWATKGPLDLTHITQLSFYFNGQAGTTWIDSITATD
;
A
#
# COMPACT_ATOMS: atom_id res chain seq x y z
N MET A 1 42.66 -5.20 -49.92
CA MET A 1 42.52 -3.89 -49.24
C MET A 1 41.83 -2.94 -50.21
N SER A 2 40.79 -2.17 -49.89
CA SER A 2 39.89 -2.22 -48.73
C SER A 2 38.65 -1.34 -49.01
N GLU A 3 37.58 -1.91 -49.56
CA GLU A 3 36.25 -1.29 -49.54
C GLU A 3 35.22 -2.33 -49.08
N ALA A 4 34.99 -2.35 -47.77
CA ALA A 4 33.95 -3.15 -47.12
C ALA A 4 33.23 -2.27 -46.10
N SER A 5 32.30 -1.44 -46.59
CA SER A 5 31.37 -0.67 -45.76
C SER A 5 30.02 -0.55 -46.46
N ALA A 6 28.94 -0.71 -45.68
CA ALA A 6 27.52 -0.55 -45.99
C ALA A 6 26.70 -1.83 -46.30
N ARG A 7 26.20 -2.49 -45.24
CA ARG A 7 24.85 -3.08 -45.22
C ARG A 7 24.11 -2.67 -43.96
N ARG A 8 23.16 -1.74 -44.12
CA ARG A 8 22.15 -1.38 -43.10
C ARG A 8 21.16 -2.54 -42.96
N SER A 9 20.72 -2.85 -41.74
CA SER A 9 19.59 -3.78 -41.48
C SER A 9 18.24 -3.13 -41.83
N GLY A 10 18.01 -2.93 -43.12
CA GLY A 10 16.82 -2.25 -43.65
C GLY A 10 15.55 -3.11 -43.59
N ARG A 11 14.45 -2.50 -43.13
CA ARG A 11 13.12 -3.11 -43.14
C ARG A 11 12.64 -3.37 -44.58
N VAL A 12 12.00 -4.52 -44.82
CA VAL A 12 11.43 -4.88 -46.13
C VAL A 12 10.48 -3.79 -46.64
N THR A 13 10.53 -3.52 -47.94
CA THR A 13 9.78 -2.46 -48.62
C THR A 13 8.86 -2.99 -49.72
N ILE A 14 7.93 -2.15 -50.18
CA ILE A 14 7.03 -2.47 -51.30
C ILE A 14 7.79 -2.75 -52.61
N ASN A 15 9.02 -2.26 -52.74
CA ASN A 15 9.87 -2.52 -53.92
C ASN A 15 10.42 -3.95 -53.88
N ASP A 16 10.71 -4.49 -52.69
CA ASP A 16 11.21 -5.85 -52.51
C ASP A 16 10.10 -6.87 -52.81
N VAL A 17 8.86 -6.59 -52.38
CA VAL A 17 7.65 -7.33 -52.77
C VAL A 17 7.44 -7.29 -54.28
N ALA A 18 7.54 -6.10 -54.90
CA ALA A 18 7.37 -5.94 -56.34
C ALA A 18 8.41 -6.74 -57.14
N ALA A 19 9.67 -6.70 -56.71
CA ALA A 19 10.75 -7.49 -57.30
C ALA A 19 10.51 -9.00 -57.12
N ARG A 20 10.12 -9.45 -55.93
CA ARG A 20 9.89 -10.87 -55.61
C ARG A 20 8.68 -11.49 -56.32
N ALA A 21 7.64 -10.70 -56.58
CA ALA A 21 6.48 -11.12 -57.36
C ALA A 21 6.64 -10.92 -58.89
N GLY A 22 7.71 -10.25 -59.33
CA GLY A 22 7.96 -9.95 -60.75
C GLY A 22 6.96 -8.95 -61.35
N VAL A 23 6.61 -7.90 -60.60
CA VAL A 23 5.60 -6.89 -60.99
C VAL A 23 6.08 -5.46 -60.71
N SER A 24 5.30 -4.46 -61.13
CA SER A 24 5.56 -3.07 -60.76
C SER A 24 5.07 -2.75 -59.34
N ARG A 25 5.71 -1.76 -58.69
CA ARG A 25 5.24 -1.18 -57.41
C ARG A 25 3.77 -0.76 -57.45
N GLY A 26 3.30 -0.27 -58.59
CA GLY A 26 1.90 0.11 -58.81
C GLY A 26 0.95 -1.09 -58.75
N ALA A 27 1.33 -2.23 -59.34
CA ALA A 27 0.55 -3.46 -59.26
C ALA A 27 0.47 -4.00 -57.82
N VAL A 28 1.56 -3.94 -57.04
CA VAL A 28 1.52 -4.29 -55.60
C VAL A 28 0.56 -3.36 -54.84
N SER A 29 0.59 -2.05 -55.10
CA SER A 29 -0.31 -1.09 -54.47
C SER A 29 -1.80 -1.32 -54.82
N LEU A 30 -2.11 -1.67 -56.08
CA LEU A 30 -3.47 -2.02 -56.50
C LEU A 30 -3.94 -3.37 -55.93
N ALA A 31 -3.02 -4.35 -55.85
CA ALA A 31 -3.27 -5.65 -55.25
C ALA A 31 -3.60 -5.54 -53.75
N PHE A 32 -2.82 -4.77 -53.00
CA PHE A 32 -2.96 -4.64 -51.56
C PHE A 32 -4.17 -3.78 -51.14
N ASN A 33 -4.43 -2.67 -51.85
CA ASN A 33 -5.57 -1.79 -51.55
C ASN A 33 -6.89 -2.22 -52.22
N ASN A 34 -6.99 -3.50 -52.60
CA ASN A 34 -8.13 -4.12 -53.30
C ASN A 34 -8.72 -3.33 -54.49
N ARG A 35 -7.89 -2.58 -55.23
CA ARG A 35 -8.33 -1.79 -56.39
C ARG A 35 -8.35 -2.65 -57.67
N PRO A 36 -9.27 -2.38 -58.62
CA PRO A 36 -9.26 -3.04 -59.93
C PRO A 36 -8.02 -2.66 -60.75
N GLY A 37 -7.59 -3.54 -61.67
CA GLY A 37 -6.42 -3.34 -62.54
C GLY A 37 -5.31 -4.39 -62.44
N VAL A 38 -5.48 -5.43 -61.62
CA VAL A 38 -4.54 -6.57 -61.49
C VAL A 38 -5.34 -7.88 -61.56
N SER A 39 -4.91 -8.84 -62.40
CA SER A 39 -5.57 -10.14 -62.54
C SER A 39 -5.44 -11.00 -61.28
N ALA A 40 -6.37 -11.93 -61.06
CA ALA A 40 -6.37 -12.82 -59.89
C ALA A 40 -5.02 -13.54 -59.69
N ALA A 41 -4.53 -14.22 -60.72
CA ALA A 41 -3.22 -14.91 -60.72
C ALA A 41 -1.99 -13.98 -60.58
N THR A 42 -2.15 -12.66 -60.71
CA THR A 42 -1.09 -11.69 -60.39
C THR A 42 -1.23 -11.15 -58.98
N ARG A 43 -2.46 -10.98 -58.49
CA ARG A 43 -2.75 -10.62 -57.10
C ARG A 43 -2.28 -11.72 -56.15
N GLU A 44 -2.52 -12.98 -56.49
CA GLU A 44 -2.10 -14.17 -55.75
C GLU A 44 -0.57 -14.22 -55.57
N ARG A 45 0.21 -14.16 -56.66
CA ARG A 45 1.68 -14.07 -56.63
C ARG A 45 2.20 -12.88 -55.82
N ILE A 46 1.48 -11.75 -55.82
CA ILE A 46 1.83 -10.60 -54.98
C ILE A 46 1.62 -10.93 -53.50
N MET A 47 0.49 -11.55 -53.13
CA MET A 47 0.20 -11.91 -51.74
C MET A 47 1.14 -13.01 -51.22
N GLU A 48 1.56 -13.96 -52.06
CA GLU A 48 2.65 -14.91 -51.75
C GLU A 48 3.94 -14.16 -51.43
N ALA A 49 4.39 -13.26 -52.31
CA ALA A 49 5.60 -12.46 -52.11
C ALA A 49 5.52 -11.53 -50.88
N VAL A 50 4.35 -10.99 -50.55
CA VAL A 50 4.09 -10.25 -49.29
C VAL A 50 4.34 -11.13 -48.08
N THR A 51 3.76 -12.34 -48.10
CA THR A 51 3.77 -13.28 -46.97
C THR A 51 5.16 -13.84 -46.73
N GLU A 52 5.84 -14.28 -47.81
CA GLU A 52 7.20 -14.79 -47.78
C GLU A 52 8.22 -13.77 -47.26
N LEU A 53 8.04 -12.49 -47.59
CA LEU A 53 8.93 -11.41 -47.15
C LEU A 53 8.49 -10.76 -45.83
N GLY A 54 7.37 -11.17 -45.22
CA GLY A 54 6.82 -10.55 -44.02
C GLY A 54 6.52 -9.05 -44.17
N TRP A 55 6.14 -8.60 -45.38
CA TRP A 55 5.99 -7.17 -45.66
C TRP A 55 4.65 -6.62 -45.17
N VAL A 56 4.70 -5.52 -44.41
CA VAL A 56 3.52 -4.79 -43.92
C VAL A 56 3.56 -3.33 -44.39
N PRO A 57 2.44 -2.77 -44.91
CA PRO A 57 2.40 -1.37 -45.33
C PRO A 57 2.82 -0.39 -44.23
N SER A 58 3.41 0.74 -44.63
CA SER A 58 3.64 1.85 -43.71
C SER A 58 2.33 2.61 -43.46
N GLN A 59 1.96 2.80 -42.19
CA GLN A 59 0.92 3.72 -41.73
C GLN A 59 1.03 5.10 -42.40
N THR A 60 2.25 5.62 -42.59
CA THR A 60 2.52 6.89 -43.27
C THR A 60 2.13 6.85 -44.75
N ALA A 61 2.32 5.72 -45.44
CA ALA A 61 1.98 5.56 -46.85
C ALA A 61 0.46 5.43 -47.07
N ILE A 62 -0.27 4.86 -46.10
CA ILE A 62 -1.75 4.84 -46.10
C ILE A 62 -2.29 6.27 -45.98
N LYS A 63 -1.79 7.05 -45.02
CA LYS A 63 -2.18 8.47 -44.81
C LYS A 63 -1.92 9.37 -46.04
N LEU A 64 -0.87 9.08 -46.83
CA LEU A 64 -0.57 9.78 -48.08
C LEU A 64 -1.42 9.35 -49.29
N SER A 65 -2.21 8.27 -49.20
CA SER A 65 -2.97 7.72 -50.34
C SER A 65 -4.35 8.37 -50.58
N GLY A 66 -4.74 9.32 -49.74
CA GLY A 66 -5.92 10.17 -49.94
C GLY A 66 -7.27 9.56 -49.54
N SER A 67 -7.30 8.39 -48.90
CA SER A 67 -8.54 7.85 -48.29
C SER A 67 -8.90 8.64 -47.03
N ALA A 68 -10.06 9.31 -47.04
CA ALA A 68 -10.54 10.18 -45.96
C ALA A 68 -11.01 9.44 -44.68
N THR A 69 -10.56 8.20 -44.46
CA THR A 69 -11.04 7.31 -43.38
C THR A 69 -10.28 7.48 -42.07
N GLY A 70 -8.98 7.78 -42.10
CA GLY A 70 -8.12 7.72 -40.90
C GLY A 70 -8.33 8.79 -39.81
N ALA A 71 -9.43 9.55 -39.88
CA ALA A 71 -9.90 10.47 -38.84
C ALA A 71 -11.19 9.98 -38.15
N ALA A 72 -11.88 8.99 -38.73
CA ALA A 72 -13.11 8.42 -38.19
C ALA A 72 -12.87 7.42 -37.04
N ASP A 73 -11.63 6.94 -36.90
CA ASP A 73 -11.27 5.79 -36.06
C ASP A 73 -10.71 6.20 -34.68
N THR A 74 -10.93 7.43 -34.20
CA THR A 74 -10.36 7.92 -32.92
C THR A 74 -11.25 8.96 -32.23
N VAL A 75 -11.52 8.75 -30.94
CA VAL A 75 -12.25 9.69 -30.06
C VAL A 75 -11.27 10.38 -29.12
N GLY A 76 -11.42 11.69 -28.91
CA GLY A 76 -10.63 12.42 -27.92
C GLY A 76 -11.23 12.39 -26.52
N LEU A 77 -10.40 12.24 -25.50
CA LEU A 77 -10.71 12.61 -24.12
C LEU A 77 -9.53 13.40 -23.57
N VAL A 78 -9.75 14.66 -23.22
CA VAL A 78 -8.74 15.49 -22.57
C VAL A 78 -9.24 15.82 -21.17
N ILE A 79 -8.37 15.66 -20.17
CA ILE A 79 -8.71 15.88 -18.77
C ILE A 79 -7.74 16.92 -18.19
N ALA A 80 -8.27 18.06 -17.77
CA ALA A 80 -7.52 19.14 -17.15
C ALA A 80 -7.26 18.89 -15.64
N ARG A 81 -6.59 17.77 -15.32
CA ARG A 81 -6.18 17.40 -13.96
C ARG A 81 -4.71 16.94 -13.91
N PRO A 82 -4.01 17.10 -12.76
CA PRO A 82 -2.69 16.50 -12.53
C PRO A 82 -2.70 14.98 -12.80
N ALA A 83 -1.76 14.50 -13.62
CA ALA A 83 -1.76 13.12 -14.10
C ALA A 83 -1.72 12.04 -13.00
N ARG A 84 -1.19 12.36 -11.81
CA ARG A 84 -1.18 11.45 -10.64
C ARG A 84 -2.59 11.20 -10.08
N GLN A 85 -3.55 12.12 -10.25
CA GLN A 85 -4.91 11.95 -9.73
C GLN A 85 -5.74 10.93 -10.53
N LEU A 86 -5.52 10.80 -11.85
CA LEU A 86 -6.33 9.93 -12.71
C LEU A 86 -6.32 8.46 -12.27
N GLY A 87 -5.15 7.94 -11.87
CA GLY A 87 -5.00 6.56 -11.42
C GLY A 87 -5.43 6.31 -9.97
N LEU A 88 -5.81 7.36 -9.23
CA LEU A 88 -6.29 7.25 -7.86
C LEU A 88 -7.82 7.28 -7.80
N GLU A 89 -8.48 8.10 -8.62
CA GLU A 89 -9.93 8.35 -8.62
C GLU A 89 -10.71 7.28 -9.40
N PRO A 90 -11.42 6.35 -8.72
CA PRO A 90 -11.96 5.16 -9.39
C PRO A 90 -13.02 5.48 -10.45
N PHE A 91 -13.76 6.59 -10.27
CA PHE A 91 -14.73 7.10 -11.23
C PHE A 91 -14.17 7.17 -12.66
N TYR A 92 -12.98 7.74 -12.86
CA TYR A 92 -12.44 7.87 -14.22
C TYR A 92 -12.04 6.54 -14.83
N MET A 93 -11.53 5.60 -14.03
CA MET A 93 -11.15 4.28 -14.53
C MET A 93 -12.37 3.48 -14.97
N GLU A 94 -13.46 3.54 -14.21
CA GLU A 94 -14.71 2.88 -14.55
C GLU A 94 -15.41 3.57 -15.75
N PHE A 95 -15.45 4.91 -15.76
CA PHE A 95 -16.00 5.70 -16.87
C PHE A 95 -15.24 5.48 -18.19
N ILE A 96 -13.90 5.47 -18.14
CA ILE A 96 -13.07 5.16 -19.32
C ILE A 96 -13.27 3.71 -19.75
N SER A 97 -13.40 2.75 -18.84
CA SER A 97 -13.69 1.36 -19.21
C SER A 97 -15.06 1.23 -19.92
N GLY A 98 -16.05 2.00 -19.47
CA GLY A 98 -17.36 2.10 -20.12
C GLY A 98 -17.28 2.72 -21.52
N ALA A 99 -16.50 3.79 -21.66
CA ALA A 99 -16.23 4.42 -22.96
C ALA A 99 -15.50 3.48 -23.92
N GLU A 100 -14.43 2.81 -23.48
CA GLU A 100 -13.66 1.85 -24.27
C GLU A 100 -14.52 0.68 -24.77
N SER A 101 -15.50 0.21 -23.98
CA SER A 101 -16.43 -0.85 -24.44
C SER A 101 -17.19 -0.48 -25.73
N VAL A 102 -17.57 0.80 -25.87
CA VAL A 102 -18.25 1.32 -27.07
C VAL A 102 -17.25 1.68 -28.16
N LEU A 103 -16.04 2.12 -27.82
CA LEU A 103 -14.98 2.37 -28.81
C LEU A 103 -14.53 1.07 -29.49
N GLU A 104 -14.47 -0.05 -28.75
CA GLU A 104 -14.17 -1.38 -29.30
C GLU A 104 -15.23 -1.83 -30.31
N GLU A 105 -16.52 -1.72 -29.98
CA GLU A 105 -17.64 -2.00 -30.90
C GLU A 105 -17.49 -1.25 -32.23
N HIS A 106 -17.09 0.02 -32.15
CA HIS A 106 -16.88 0.90 -33.30
C HIS A 106 -15.47 0.84 -33.91
N ARG A 107 -14.57 -0.02 -33.39
CA ARG A 107 -13.14 -0.14 -33.79
C ARG A 107 -12.37 1.19 -33.77
N CYS A 108 -12.78 2.09 -32.89
CA CYS A 108 -12.12 3.36 -32.65
C CYS A 108 -11.10 3.23 -31.52
N SER A 109 -10.11 4.11 -31.48
CA SER A 109 -9.20 4.25 -30.34
C SER A 109 -9.59 5.44 -29.48
N LEU A 110 -9.42 5.35 -28.16
CA LEU A 110 -9.38 6.53 -27.30
C LEU A 110 -8.02 7.22 -27.44
N LEU A 111 -8.04 8.52 -27.70
CA LEU A 111 -6.88 9.39 -27.56
C LEU A 111 -7.05 10.18 -26.26
N LEU A 112 -6.58 9.59 -25.16
CA LEU A 112 -6.54 10.20 -23.84
C LEU A 112 -5.34 11.14 -23.71
N HIS A 113 -5.54 12.34 -23.17
CA HIS A 113 -4.45 13.23 -22.79
C HIS A 113 -4.75 14.02 -21.51
N LEU A 114 -3.73 14.20 -20.68
CA LEU A 114 -3.81 14.89 -19.40
C LEU A 114 -3.08 16.23 -19.52
N VAL A 115 -3.76 17.31 -19.16
CA VAL A 115 -3.25 18.69 -19.25
C VAL A 115 -3.41 19.40 -17.91
N ARG A 116 -2.69 20.51 -17.72
CA ARG A 116 -2.69 21.23 -16.43
C ARG A 116 -3.91 22.11 -16.21
N ASP A 117 -4.55 22.56 -17.29
CA ASP A 117 -5.60 23.58 -17.27
C ASP A 117 -6.45 23.52 -18.55
N VAL A 118 -7.63 24.14 -18.47
CA VAL A 118 -8.63 24.18 -19.55
C VAL A 118 -8.13 24.94 -20.79
N THR A 119 -7.18 25.86 -20.65
CA THR A 119 -6.58 26.56 -21.81
C THR A 119 -5.76 25.59 -22.66
N GLN A 120 -4.91 24.78 -22.03
CA GLN A 120 -4.18 23.70 -22.71
C GLN A 120 -5.12 22.64 -23.28
N GLU A 121 -6.23 22.35 -22.60
CA GLU A 121 -7.26 21.45 -23.13
C GLU A 121 -7.83 21.95 -24.46
N ILE A 122 -8.24 23.23 -24.52
CA ILE A 122 -8.74 23.86 -25.75
C ILE A 122 -7.70 23.82 -26.86
N ASP A 123 -6.43 24.09 -26.56
CA ASP A 123 -5.35 24.05 -27.55
C ASP A 123 -5.10 22.62 -28.08
N VAL A 124 -5.16 21.60 -27.22
CA VAL A 124 -5.02 20.18 -27.60
C VAL A 124 -6.20 19.72 -28.45
N HIS A 125 -7.44 20.05 -28.07
CA HIS A 125 -8.63 19.78 -28.90
C HIS A 125 -8.56 20.48 -30.25
N ARG A 126 -8.09 21.74 -30.28
CA ARG A 126 -7.92 22.52 -31.52
C ARG A 126 -6.84 21.88 -32.42
N GLU A 127 -5.71 21.46 -31.86
CA GLU A 127 -4.66 20.73 -32.58
C GLU A 127 -5.21 19.42 -33.16
N TRP A 128 -5.85 18.60 -32.34
CA TRP A 128 -6.37 17.28 -32.73
C TRP A 128 -7.44 17.40 -33.81
N TRP A 129 -8.33 18.39 -33.72
CA TRP A 129 -9.36 18.62 -34.71
C TRP A 129 -8.78 19.12 -36.05
N GLN A 130 -7.93 20.14 -36.02
CA GLN A 130 -7.33 20.71 -37.24
C GLN A 130 -6.40 19.72 -37.96
N SER A 131 -5.67 18.90 -37.20
CA SER A 131 -4.82 17.83 -37.74
C SER A 131 -5.59 16.54 -38.09
N ARG A 132 -6.91 16.51 -37.87
CA ARG A 132 -7.80 15.35 -38.08
C ARG A 132 -7.33 14.07 -37.37
N ARG A 133 -6.88 14.23 -36.11
CA ARG A 133 -6.50 13.14 -35.20
C ARG A 133 -7.68 12.53 -34.46
N ILE A 134 -8.82 13.20 -34.40
CA ILE A 134 -10.05 12.72 -33.75
C ILE A 134 -11.29 12.97 -34.64
N ALA A 135 -12.31 12.14 -34.47
CA ALA A 135 -13.64 12.28 -35.07
C ALA A 135 -14.55 13.22 -34.25
N GLY A 136 -14.36 13.20 -32.92
CA GLY A 136 -15.08 13.99 -31.94
C GLY A 136 -14.47 13.79 -30.55
N SER A 137 -15.01 14.45 -29.51
CA SER A 137 -14.46 14.36 -28.15
C SER A 137 -15.52 14.27 -27.04
N ILE A 138 -15.15 13.60 -25.94
CA ILE A 138 -15.89 13.64 -24.67
C ILE A 138 -15.32 14.79 -23.83
N LEU A 139 -16.19 15.66 -23.30
CA LEU A 139 -15.83 16.77 -22.42
C LEU A 139 -16.32 16.48 -21.00
N VAL A 140 -15.40 16.36 -20.04
CA VAL A 140 -15.67 16.13 -18.61
C VAL A 140 -15.29 17.36 -17.78
N ASP A 141 -15.62 17.38 -16.49
CA ASP A 141 -15.30 18.49 -15.57
C ASP A 141 -15.81 19.86 -16.08
N ILE A 142 -17.02 19.92 -16.64
CA ILE A 142 -17.59 21.16 -17.19
C ILE A 142 -17.67 22.24 -16.10
N GLN A 143 -17.11 23.41 -16.37
CA GLN A 143 -17.04 24.52 -15.42
C GLN A 143 -18.21 25.50 -15.57
N GLN A 144 -18.45 26.34 -14.57
CA GLN A 144 -19.33 27.48 -14.73
C GLN A 144 -18.68 28.53 -15.66
N ASN A 145 -19.38 28.91 -16.73
CA ASN A 145 -18.87 29.73 -17.83
C ASN A 145 -17.68 29.07 -18.56
N ASP A 146 -17.73 27.76 -18.79
CA ASP A 146 -16.64 27.00 -19.40
C ASP A 146 -16.20 27.55 -20.77
N PRO A 147 -14.93 27.96 -20.94
CA PRO A 147 -14.46 28.51 -22.22
C PRO A 147 -14.46 27.48 -23.35
N ARG A 148 -14.42 26.17 -23.05
CA ARG A 148 -14.52 25.10 -24.07
C ARG A 148 -15.84 25.18 -24.85
N VAL A 149 -16.93 25.58 -24.20
CA VAL A 149 -18.26 25.66 -24.83
C VAL A 149 -18.26 26.61 -26.03
N THR A 150 -17.64 27.79 -25.90
CA THR A 150 -17.56 28.76 -27.00
C THR A 150 -16.46 28.40 -27.99
N GLU A 151 -15.26 28.08 -27.51
CA GLU A 151 -14.08 27.86 -28.36
C GLU A 151 -14.19 26.60 -29.24
N LEU A 152 -14.69 25.49 -28.68
CA LEU A 152 -14.81 24.23 -29.41
C LEU A 152 -16.02 24.23 -30.38
N ALA A 153 -17.10 24.95 -30.03
CA ALA A 153 -18.21 25.18 -30.94
C ALA A 153 -17.81 26.07 -32.13
N ALA A 154 -16.98 27.10 -31.91
CA ALA A 154 -16.50 27.99 -32.96
C ALA A 154 -15.64 27.28 -34.03
N ILE A 155 -14.91 26.22 -33.66
CA ILE A 155 -14.18 25.35 -34.61
C ILE A 155 -15.01 24.18 -35.14
N GLY A 156 -16.25 24.02 -34.68
CA GLY A 156 -17.18 22.98 -35.12
C GLY A 156 -16.77 21.56 -34.75
N LEU A 157 -16.08 21.36 -33.62
CA LEU A 157 -15.69 20.05 -33.12
C LEU A 157 -16.96 19.28 -32.64
N PRO A 158 -17.26 18.07 -33.16
CA PRO A 158 -18.30 17.23 -32.60
C PRO A 158 -17.93 16.79 -31.18
N ALA A 159 -18.76 17.07 -30.19
CA ALA A 159 -18.49 16.68 -28.82
C ALA A 159 -19.76 16.42 -28.00
N VAL A 160 -19.62 15.59 -26.96
CA VAL A 160 -20.63 15.38 -25.92
C VAL A 160 -20.06 15.83 -24.59
N ALA A 161 -20.87 16.59 -23.85
CA ALA A 161 -20.48 17.17 -22.57
C ALA A 161 -21.14 16.41 -21.41
N VAL A 162 -20.30 15.97 -20.46
CA VAL A 162 -20.71 15.31 -19.22
C VAL A 162 -20.94 16.39 -18.17
N GLY A 163 -22.21 16.73 -17.95
CA GLY A 163 -22.62 17.83 -17.08
C GLY A 163 -23.95 18.44 -17.51
N HIS A 164 -24.63 19.09 -16.56
CA HIS A 164 -26.00 19.59 -16.70
C HIS A 164 -26.18 20.57 -17.89
N PRO A 165 -27.27 20.50 -18.68
CA PRO A 165 -27.45 21.28 -19.91
C PRO A 165 -27.35 22.81 -19.76
N SER A 166 -27.60 23.34 -18.56
CA SER A 166 -27.42 24.78 -18.28
C SER A 166 -25.96 25.26 -18.35
N LEU A 167 -25.00 24.33 -18.43
CA LEU A 167 -23.56 24.59 -18.46
C LEU A 167 -22.90 24.27 -19.81
N THR A 168 -23.51 23.41 -20.62
CA THR A 168 -22.90 22.85 -21.85
C THR A 168 -23.19 23.65 -23.11
N GLY A 169 -24.09 24.63 -23.03
CA GLY A 169 -24.47 25.50 -24.15
C GLY A 169 -25.12 24.72 -25.29
N GLY A 170 -24.47 24.72 -26.45
CA GLY A 170 -24.97 24.05 -27.66
C GLY A 170 -24.53 22.58 -27.82
N PHE A 171 -23.71 22.05 -26.91
CA PHE A 171 -23.27 20.65 -26.96
C PHE A 171 -24.33 19.70 -26.42
N THR A 172 -24.48 18.55 -27.08
CA THR A 172 -25.26 17.41 -26.56
C THR A 172 -24.73 17.04 -25.18
N SER A 173 -25.64 16.96 -24.21
CA SER A 173 -25.33 16.84 -22.79
C SER A 173 -25.88 15.55 -22.21
N VAL A 174 -25.09 14.93 -21.33
CA VAL A 174 -25.51 13.81 -20.47
C VAL A 174 -25.18 14.18 -19.03
N TRP A 175 -26.12 13.97 -18.11
CA TRP A 175 -25.97 14.39 -16.72
C TRP A 175 -26.76 13.51 -15.76
N THR A 176 -26.29 13.41 -14.52
CA THR A 176 -27.04 12.86 -13.39
C THR A 176 -27.88 13.95 -12.72
N ASP A 177 -29.00 13.59 -12.08
CA ASP A 177 -29.76 14.55 -11.26
C ASP A 177 -29.06 14.76 -9.90
N ASP A 178 -28.00 15.56 -9.92
CA ASP A 178 -27.22 15.97 -8.75
C ASP A 178 -28.09 16.67 -7.68
N GLU A 179 -29.17 17.37 -8.08
CA GLU A 179 -30.06 18.04 -7.13
C GLU A 179 -30.91 17.01 -6.37
N ALA A 180 -31.55 16.07 -7.09
CA ALA A 180 -32.28 14.98 -6.48
C ALA A 180 -31.39 14.13 -5.56
N ALA A 181 -30.17 13.80 -5.99
CA ALA A 181 -29.22 13.01 -5.20
C ALA A 181 -28.78 13.73 -3.90
N VAL A 182 -28.46 15.04 -3.95
CA VAL A 182 -28.18 15.81 -2.72
C VAL A 182 -29.42 15.87 -1.82
N HIS A 183 -30.60 16.07 -2.40
CA HIS A 183 -31.85 16.14 -1.65
C HIS A 183 -32.16 14.80 -0.95
N GLU A 184 -31.89 13.65 -1.59
CA GLU A 184 -32.01 12.32 -0.99
C GLU A 184 -31.04 12.13 0.19
N ALA A 185 -29.74 12.38 -0.02
CA ALA A 185 -28.72 12.23 1.01
C ALA A 185 -29.00 13.11 2.25
N VAL A 186 -29.43 14.36 2.04
CA VAL A 186 -29.75 15.27 3.16
C VAL A 186 -31.06 14.88 3.86
N ARG A 187 -32.11 14.46 3.12
CA ARG A 187 -33.36 13.96 3.73
C ARG A 187 -33.11 12.71 4.57
N TYR A 188 -32.26 11.80 4.11
CA TYR A 188 -31.82 10.63 4.88
C TYR A 188 -31.12 11.03 6.19
N LEU A 189 -30.10 11.89 6.11
CA LEU A 189 -29.39 12.37 7.31
C LEU A 189 -30.31 13.14 8.28
N ALA A 190 -31.26 13.92 7.75
CA ALA A 190 -32.27 14.61 8.56
C ALA A 190 -33.24 13.62 9.25
N ALA A 191 -33.65 12.55 8.57
CA ALA A 191 -34.47 11.47 9.13
C ALA A 191 -33.72 10.68 10.23
N LEU A 192 -32.40 10.56 10.13
CA LEU A 192 -31.53 10.05 11.20
C LEU A 192 -31.33 11.05 12.36
N GLY A 193 -31.90 12.26 12.29
CA GLY A 193 -31.84 13.27 13.35
C GLY A 193 -30.60 14.16 13.33
N HIS A 194 -29.81 14.16 12.26
CA HIS A 194 -28.71 15.11 12.09
C HIS A 194 -29.25 16.50 11.73
N ARG A 195 -28.84 17.52 12.49
CA ARG A 195 -29.19 18.94 12.20
C ARG A 195 -28.01 19.78 11.71
N ARG A 196 -26.77 19.34 11.93
CA ARG A 196 -25.55 19.95 11.37
C ARG A 196 -24.93 18.99 10.38
N ILE A 197 -25.05 19.35 9.11
CA ILE A 197 -24.50 18.60 7.98
C ILE A 197 -23.41 19.48 7.35
N ALA A 198 -22.28 18.87 7.02
CA ALA A 198 -21.23 19.50 6.22
C ALA A 198 -21.04 18.73 4.91
N ARG A 199 -20.41 19.39 3.94
CA ARG A 199 -19.96 18.78 2.70
C ARG A 199 -18.48 19.06 2.47
N VAL A 200 -17.73 18.04 2.10
CA VAL A 200 -16.35 18.15 1.61
C VAL A 200 -16.43 17.92 0.10
N GLY A 201 -16.36 19.03 -0.65
CA GLY A 201 -16.64 19.07 -2.07
C GLY A 201 -15.41 19.30 -2.94
N GLY A 202 -15.60 19.17 -4.25
CA GLY A 202 -14.58 19.41 -5.27
C GLY A 202 -14.18 20.88 -5.45
N HIS A 203 -13.51 21.15 -6.58
CA HIS A 203 -13.04 22.49 -6.94
C HIS A 203 -14.23 23.44 -7.25
N PRO A 204 -14.25 24.68 -6.73
CA PRO A 204 -15.44 25.55 -6.78
C PRO A 204 -15.85 26.01 -8.18
N SER A 205 -14.99 25.90 -9.21
CA SER A 205 -15.36 26.27 -10.58
C SER A 205 -16.16 25.18 -11.31
N LEU A 206 -16.19 23.95 -10.79
CA LEU A 206 -16.85 22.82 -11.44
C LEU A 206 -18.37 22.90 -11.31
N GLY A 207 -19.06 22.64 -12.41
CA GLY A 207 -20.50 22.80 -12.55
C GLY A 207 -21.32 21.95 -11.59
N HIS A 208 -21.02 20.65 -11.50
CA HIS A 208 -21.63 19.74 -10.53
C HIS A 208 -21.34 20.16 -9.08
N THR A 209 -20.13 20.66 -8.79
CA THR A 209 -19.79 21.18 -7.45
C THR A 209 -20.69 22.36 -7.07
N ILE A 210 -20.97 23.26 -8.01
CA ILE A 210 -21.86 24.41 -7.81
C ILE A 210 -23.32 23.97 -7.66
N ILE A 211 -23.82 23.08 -8.54
CA ILE A 211 -25.19 22.55 -8.50
C ILE A 211 -25.45 21.85 -7.15
N ARG A 212 -24.58 20.92 -6.75
CA ARG A 212 -24.67 20.23 -5.45
C ARG A 212 -24.58 21.19 -4.26
N THR A 213 -23.83 22.30 -4.38
CA THR A 213 -23.78 23.35 -3.33
C THR A 213 -25.10 24.11 -3.24
N ALA A 214 -25.71 24.45 -4.37
CA ALA A 214 -27.01 25.12 -4.42
C ALA A 214 -28.10 24.20 -3.85
N ALA A 215 -28.18 22.96 -4.32
CA ALA A 215 -29.10 21.94 -3.83
C ALA A 215 -28.98 21.75 -2.31
N LEU A 216 -27.75 21.59 -1.79
CA LEU A 216 -27.48 21.45 -0.35
C LEU A 216 -28.04 22.64 0.46
N ASN A 217 -27.82 23.88 -0.02
CA ASN A 217 -28.33 25.07 0.64
C ASN A 217 -29.87 25.15 0.61
N THR A 218 -30.49 24.77 -0.52
CA THR A 218 -31.95 24.71 -0.68
C THR A 218 -32.57 23.72 0.30
N ILE A 219 -32.18 22.44 0.26
CA ILE A 219 -32.79 21.41 1.11
C ILE A 219 -32.53 21.62 2.61
N VAL A 220 -31.38 22.17 2.99
CA VAL A 220 -31.07 22.56 4.37
C VAL A 220 -32.02 23.64 4.87
N ALA A 221 -32.35 24.63 4.03
CA ALA A 221 -33.32 25.66 4.35
C ALA A 221 -34.76 25.11 4.40
N GLU A 222 -35.16 24.29 3.42
CA GLU A 222 -36.49 23.64 3.37
C GLU A 222 -36.78 22.78 4.61
N LEU A 223 -35.79 22.01 5.07
CA LEU A 223 -35.90 21.13 6.24
C LEU A 223 -35.64 21.88 7.58
N GLY A 224 -35.33 23.17 7.55
CA GLY A 224 -35.03 23.97 8.74
C GLY A 224 -33.83 23.47 9.54
N LEU A 225 -32.81 22.95 8.87
CA LEU A 225 -31.57 22.47 9.49
C LEU A 225 -30.63 23.66 9.79
N GLU A 226 -29.54 23.42 10.53
CA GLU A 226 -28.52 24.47 10.71
C GLU A 226 -27.78 24.70 9.36
N PRO A 227 -27.39 25.94 9.02
CA PRO A 227 -26.73 26.24 7.74
C PRO A 227 -25.52 25.35 7.49
N ALA A 228 -25.55 24.60 6.38
CA ALA A 228 -24.51 23.63 6.08
C ALA A 228 -23.18 24.30 5.73
N ARG A 229 -22.09 23.66 6.14
CA ARG A 229 -20.73 24.09 5.77
C ARG A 229 -20.25 23.27 4.58
N SER A 230 -19.98 23.94 3.46
CA SER A 230 -19.26 23.34 2.32
C SER A 230 -17.79 23.75 2.38
N VAL A 231 -16.87 22.80 2.26
CA VAL A 231 -15.42 23.03 2.17
C VAL A 231 -14.95 22.44 0.85
N THR A 232 -14.31 23.26 0.02
CA THR A 232 -13.85 22.87 -1.33
C THR A 232 -12.42 22.34 -1.33
N THR A 233 -12.14 21.39 -2.21
CA THR A 233 -10.88 20.64 -2.31
C THR A 233 -10.46 20.47 -3.78
N ASP A 234 -9.44 19.65 -4.04
CA ASP A 234 -8.98 19.23 -5.36
C ASP A 234 -9.27 17.73 -5.64
N TYR A 235 -10.27 17.14 -4.95
CA TYR A 235 -10.62 15.70 -4.96
C TYR A 235 -9.57 14.74 -4.36
N SER A 236 -8.40 15.20 -3.94
CA SER A 236 -7.41 14.33 -3.27
C SER A 236 -7.84 13.92 -1.86
N GLY A 237 -7.46 12.71 -1.45
CA GLY A 237 -7.60 12.26 -0.06
C GLY A 237 -6.87 13.17 0.94
N GLU A 238 -5.73 13.76 0.54
CA GLU A 238 -4.96 14.69 1.38
C GLU A 238 -5.74 15.98 1.70
N GLN A 239 -6.36 16.63 0.70
CA GLN A 239 -7.26 17.76 0.95
C GLN A 239 -8.53 17.33 1.68
N GLY A 240 -9.09 16.15 1.36
CA GLY A 240 -10.23 15.56 2.06
C GLY A 240 -9.98 15.41 3.56
N ALA A 241 -8.81 14.87 3.94
CA ALA A 241 -8.35 14.76 5.32
C ALA A 241 -8.19 16.14 5.98
N ARG A 242 -7.53 17.11 5.32
CA ARG A 242 -7.39 18.49 5.82
C ARG A 242 -8.74 19.15 6.08
N ALA A 243 -9.67 19.07 5.11
CA ALA A 243 -11.01 19.62 5.23
C ALA A 243 -11.79 18.98 6.38
N THR A 244 -11.73 17.65 6.49
CA THR A 244 -12.39 16.88 7.56
C THR A 244 -11.85 17.27 8.94
N ARG A 245 -10.52 17.33 9.10
CA ARG A 245 -9.88 17.69 10.38
C ARG A 245 -10.29 19.11 10.83
N SER A 246 -10.36 20.05 9.89
CA SER A 246 -10.83 21.43 10.13
C SER A 246 -12.31 21.48 10.54
N LEU A 247 -13.17 20.71 9.88
CA LEU A 247 -14.60 20.62 10.21
C LEU A 247 -14.83 19.97 11.59
N LEU A 248 -14.15 18.86 11.88
CA LEU A 248 -14.32 18.09 13.12
C LEU A 248 -13.71 18.77 14.35
N ALA A 249 -12.64 19.56 14.18
CA ALA A 249 -12.05 20.37 15.25
C ALA A 249 -12.82 21.67 15.55
N SER A 250 -13.83 22.02 14.75
CA SER A 250 -14.57 23.27 14.91
C SER A 250 -15.51 23.25 16.13
N PRO A 251 -15.66 24.35 16.89
CA PRO A 251 -16.65 24.44 17.98
C PRO A 251 -18.10 24.23 17.51
N HIS A 252 -18.37 24.43 16.22
CA HIS A 252 -19.64 24.10 15.57
C HIS A 252 -19.48 22.81 14.74
N ARG A 253 -19.10 21.72 15.42
CA ARG A 253 -18.80 20.40 14.81
C ARG A 253 -20.03 19.85 14.06
N PRO A 254 -19.90 19.44 12.79
CA PRO A 254 -20.98 18.73 12.09
C PRO A 254 -21.24 17.37 12.72
N THR A 255 -22.47 16.87 12.59
CA THR A 255 -22.85 15.51 13.01
C THR A 255 -22.95 14.54 11.84
N ALA A 256 -22.90 15.05 10.60
CA ALA A 256 -22.74 14.24 9.41
C ALA A 256 -21.95 15.00 8.34
N ILE A 257 -21.20 14.27 7.50
CA ILE A 257 -20.41 14.83 6.39
C ILE A 257 -20.70 14.05 5.11
N ILE A 258 -21.02 14.77 4.03
CA ILE A 258 -21.15 14.25 2.67
C ILE A 258 -19.85 14.57 1.92
N TYR A 259 -19.27 13.61 1.20
CA TYR A 259 -18.05 13.78 0.42
C TYR A 259 -18.36 13.65 -1.07
N ASP A 260 -17.76 14.50 -1.90
CA ASP A 260 -17.97 14.50 -3.36
C ASP A 260 -17.28 13.35 -4.13
N ASN A 261 -16.42 12.57 -3.47
CA ASN A 261 -15.93 11.27 -3.96
C ASN A 261 -15.64 10.33 -2.78
N ASP A 262 -15.34 9.08 -3.12
CA ASP A 262 -15.00 7.99 -2.23
C ASP A 262 -13.63 8.17 -1.52
N ILE A 263 -12.58 8.59 -2.22
CA ILE A 263 -11.24 8.76 -1.62
C ILE A 263 -11.29 9.76 -0.47
N MET A 264 -11.95 10.90 -0.65
CA MET A 264 -12.10 11.90 0.41
C MET A 264 -12.95 11.36 1.57
N ALA A 265 -13.93 10.49 1.32
CA ALA A 265 -14.72 9.85 2.36
C ALA A 265 -13.89 8.86 3.18
N VAL A 266 -13.02 8.07 2.54
CA VAL A 266 -12.07 7.16 3.21
C VAL A 266 -11.06 7.96 4.03
N ALA A 267 -10.46 9.01 3.46
CA ALA A 267 -9.55 9.89 4.19
C ALA A 267 -10.25 10.59 5.37
N GLY A 268 -11.52 10.97 5.20
CA GLY A 268 -12.35 11.53 6.26
C GLY A 268 -12.69 10.52 7.37
N LEU A 269 -12.86 9.24 7.03
CA LEU A 269 -13.02 8.15 7.98
C LEU A 269 -11.75 7.94 8.81
N SER A 270 -10.57 7.92 8.17
CA SER A 270 -9.27 7.86 8.86
C SER A 270 -9.09 9.03 9.83
N VAL A 271 -9.39 10.26 9.39
CA VAL A 271 -9.31 11.46 10.26
C VAL A 271 -10.29 11.41 11.44
N ALA A 272 -11.51 10.89 11.25
CA ALA A 272 -12.43 10.70 12.38
C ALA A 272 -11.84 9.73 13.42
N ALA A 273 -11.27 8.61 12.98
CA ALA A 273 -10.62 7.63 13.84
C ALA A 273 -9.38 8.20 14.57
N GLU A 274 -8.49 8.93 13.86
CA GLU A 274 -7.35 9.65 14.45
C GLU A 274 -7.77 10.63 15.55
N MET A 275 -8.88 11.34 15.34
CA MET A 275 -9.43 12.30 16.30
C MET A 275 -10.19 11.63 17.45
N GLY A 276 -10.22 10.29 17.51
CA GLY A 276 -10.92 9.51 18.54
C GLY A 276 -12.45 9.61 18.45
N LEU A 277 -12.98 9.92 17.27
CA LEU A 277 -14.42 10.03 17.01
C LEU A 277 -14.95 8.74 16.41
N ASP A 278 -16.00 8.19 17.03
CA ASP A 278 -16.62 6.95 16.58
C ASP A 278 -17.52 7.22 15.35
N VAL A 279 -17.19 6.62 14.21
CA VAL A 279 -18.10 6.58 13.06
C VAL A 279 -18.91 5.29 13.18
N PRO A 280 -20.26 5.33 13.22
CA PRO A 280 -21.13 6.47 12.92
C PRO A 280 -21.61 7.28 14.14
N ARG A 281 -21.25 6.92 15.38
CA ARG A 281 -21.90 7.44 16.60
C ARG A 281 -21.71 8.94 16.85
N ASP A 282 -20.50 9.45 16.64
CA ASP A 282 -20.12 10.87 16.79
C ASP A 282 -20.35 11.69 15.52
N VAL A 283 -20.13 11.06 14.36
CA VAL A 283 -20.32 11.65 13.03
C VAL A 283 -20.66 10.56 12.00
N SER A 284 -21.70 10.78 11.20
CA SER A 284 -22.04 9.93 10.05
C SER A 284 -21.35 10.42 8.77
N LEU A 285 -20.84 9.51 7.93
CA LEU A 285 -20.15 9.82 6.68
C LEU A 285 -20.89 9.22 5.48
N ILE A 286 -21.01 9.97 4.37
CA ILE A 286 -21.56 9.50 3.09
C ILE A 286 -20.61 9.86 1.95
N ALA A 287 -20.24 8.88 1.12
CA ALA A 287 -19.48 9.07 -0.12
C ALA A 287 -20.41 9.34 -1.32
N TRP A 288 -19.91 10.02 -2.36
CA TRP A 288 -20.69 10.24 -3.60
C TRP A 288 -20.63 9.10 -4.60
N ASP A 289 -19.63 8.23 -4.53
CA ASP A 289 -19.48 7.09 -5.43
C ASP A 289 -19.29 5.80 -4.62
N ASP A 290 -19.89 4.72 -5.09
CA ASP A 290 -19.89 3.41 -4.41
C ASP A 290 -18.78 2.48 -4.90
N SER A 291 -17.54 2.96 -4.87
CA SER A 291 -16.39 2.14 -5.28
C SER A 291 -16.10 1.01 -4.29
N GLN A 292 -15.20 0.10 -4.68
CA GLN A 292 -14.69 -0.95 -3.79
C GLN A 292 -14.08 -0.39 -2.49
N LEU A 293 -13.57 0.85 -2.48
CA LEU A 293 -13.05 1.49 -1.27
C LEU A 293 -14.14 1.70 -0.22
N CYS A 294 -15.35 2.07 -0.64
CA CYS A 294 -16.52 2.22 0.24
C CYS A 294 -16.96 0.88 0.86
N GLN A 295 -16.70 -0.23 0.17
CA GLN A 295 -17.10 -1.57 0.60
C GLN A 295 -16.04 -2.29 1.45
N LEU A 296 -14.77 -1.89 1.34
CA LEU A 296 -13.63 -2.48 2.06
C LEU A 296 -13.29 -1.77 3.38
N THR A 297 -13.85 -0.59 3.64
CA THR A 297 -13.63 0.20 4.87
C THR A 297 -14.35 -0.37 6.09
N HIS A 298 -13.88 -0.02 7.30
CA HIS A 298 -14.46 -0.46 8.57
C HIS A 298 -14.67 0.75 9.51
N PRO A 299 -15.93 1.15 9.79
CA PRO A 299 -17.17 0.68 9.16
C PRO A 299 -17.20 0.92 7.64
N THR A 300 -18.02 0.14 6.93
CA THR A 300 -18.24 0.31 5.49
C THR A 300 -18.96 1.62 5.22
N LEU A 301 -18.52 2.36 4.20
CA LEU A 301 -19.06 3.67 3.87
C LEU A 301 -20.43 3.56 3.19
N SER A 302 -21.40 4.31 3.71
CA SER A 302 -22.64 4.65 3.03
C SER A 302 -22.29 5.49 1.80
N ALA A 303 -22.89 5.19 0.65
CA ALA A 303 -22.51 5.82 -0.62
C ALA A 303 -23.73 6.15 -1.48
N MET A 304 -23.62 7.15 -2.34
CA MET A 304 -24.51 7.26 -3.50
C MET A 304 -23.99 6.32 -4.59
N SER A 305 -24.83 5.41 -5.06
CA SER A 305 -24.47 4.35 -6.00
C SER A 305 -25.10 4.60 -7.37
N HIS A 306 -24.31 4.45 -8.43
CA HIS A 306 -24.72 4.53 -9.83
C HIS A 306 -23.76 3.71 -10.70
N ASP A 307 -24.23 3.32 -11.88
CA ASP A 307 -23.45 2.56 -12.87
C ASP A 307 -22.54 3.51 -13.67
N VAL A 308 -21.31 3.71 -13.18
CA VAL A 308 -20.33 4.63 -13.82
C VAL A 308 -19.83 4.05 -15.14
N PHE A 309 -19.70 2.72 -15.24
CA PHE A 309 -19.39 2.03 -16.49
C PHE A 309 -20.47 2.28 -17.56
N GLY A 310 -21.74 2.03 -17.23
CA GLY A 310 -22.88 2.29 -18.12
C GLY A 310 -23.01 3.76 -18.50
N PHE A 311 -22.67 4.68 -17.59
CA PHE A 311 -22.63 6.11 -17.87
C PHE A 311 -21.56 6.49 -18.89
N GLY A 312 -20.32 5.96 -18.76
CA GLY A 312 -19.26 6.13 -19.76
C GLY A 312 -19.63 5.57 -21.13
N ALA A 313 -20.37 4.45 -21.15
CA ALA A 313 -20.89 3.85 -22.37
C ALA A 313 -21.98 4.72 -23.03
N ASP A 314 -23.00 5.21 -22.30
CA ASP A 314 -24.05 6.08 -22.86
C ASP A 314 -23.49 7.39 -23.45
N VAL A 315 -22.58 8.04 -22.73
CA VAL A 315 -21.87 9.24 -23.23
C VAL A 315 -21.18 8.97 -24.56
N THR A 316 -20.54 7.80 -24.69
CA THR A 316 -19.78 7.44 -25.90
C THR A 316 -20.69 7.07 -27.06
N ARG A 317 -21.82 6.38 -26.82
CA ARG A 317 -22.84 6.12 -27.85
C ARG A 317 -23.41 7.41 -28.42
N ARG A 318 -23.79 8.36 -27.54
CA ARG A 318 -24.26 9.68 -27.96
C ARG A 318 -23.20 10.46 -28.73
N LEU A 319 -21.92 10.32 -28.41
CA LEU A 319 -20.85 10.93 -29.20
C LEU A 319 -20.82 10.36 -30.62
N PHE A 320 -21.02 9.06 -30.80
CA PHE A 320 -21.14 8.47 -32.13
C PHE A 320 -22.38 9.00 -32.88
N ASP A 321 -23.52 9.20 -32.23
CA ASP A 321 -24.70 9.79 -32.89
C ASP A 321 -24.48 11.26 -33.29
N VAL A 322 -23.75 12.04 -32.47
CA VAL A 322 -23.33 13.41 -32.78
C VAL A 322 -22.35 13.45 -33.95
N VAL A 323 -21.33 12.58 -33.96
CA VAL A 323 -20.34 12.47 -35.05
C VAL A 323 -21.02 12.04 -36.37
N HIS A 324 -21.95 11.09 -36.31
CA HIS A 324 -22.68 10.59 -37.49
C HIS A 324 -23.91 11.44 -37.86
N ARG A 325 -24.25 12.47 -37.07
CA ARG A 325 -25.43 13.35 -37.23
C ARG A 325 -26.75 12.59 -37.31
N ARG A 326 -26.93 11.60 -36.42
CA ARG A 326 -28.13 10.72 -36.37
C ARG A 326 -29.17 11.22 -35.38
N ASP A 327 -28.75 11.39 -34.14
CA ASP A 327 -29.50 12.05 -33.08
C ASP A 327 -28.57 13.02 -32.34
N LEU A 328 -29.10 14.16 -31.91
CA LEU A 328 -28.40 15.21 -31.17
C LEU A 328 -29.06 15.46 -29.80
N SER A 329 -29.98 14.58 -29.38
CA SER A 329 -30.73 14.71 -28.15
C SER A 329 -29.85 14.60 -26.89
N SER A 330 -29.90 15.64 -26.06
CA SER A 330 -29.39 15.61 -24.69
C SER A 330 -30.37 14.83 -23.80
N GLY A 331 -29.88 14.08 -22.82
CA GLY A 331 -30.74 13.35 -21.89
C GLY A 331 -30.05 13.02 -20.56
N PRO A 332 -30.82 12.86 -19.47
CA PRO A 332 -30.26 12.47 -18.18
C PRO A 332 -29.82 11.00 -18.20
N ALA A 333 -28.77 10.71 -17.45
CA ALA A 333 -28.37 9.36 -17.06
C ALA A 333 -29.18 8.88 -15.83
N ALA A 334 -28.98 7.62 -15.44
CA ALA A 334 -29.51 7.10 -14.19
C ALA A 334 -29.00 7.94 -13.00
N SER A 335 -29.90 8.32 -12.09
CA SER A 335 -29.53 9.16 -10.94
C SER A 335 -28.95 8.30 -9.80
N PRO A 336 -27.91 8.78 -9.08
CA PRO A 336 -27.34 8.04 -7.96
C PRO A 336 -28.37 7.78 -6.85
N MET A 337 -28.43 6.54 -6.38
CA MET A 337 -29.31 6.09 -5.30
C MET A 337 -28.52 5.91 -4.00
N LEU A 338 -29.08 6.31 -2.86
CA LEU A 338 -28.37 6.15 -1.58
C LEU A 338 -28.36 4.68 -1.13
N LEU A 339 -27.18 4.16 -0.82
CA LEU A 339 -26.95 2.87 -0.15
C LEU A 339 -26.44 3.09 1.29
N PRO A 340 -27.31 3.00 2.31
CA PRO A 340 -26.91 3.01 3.72
C PRO A 340 -26.00 1.84 4.10
N ARG A 341 -24.88 2.13 4.77
CA ARG A 341 -23.97 1.15 5.37
C ARG A 341 -23.53 1.58 6.77
N GLY A 342 -22.49 0.93 7.31
CA GLY A 342 -22.05 1.11 8.70
C GLY A 342 -21.59 2.52 9.07
N SER A 343 -21.26 3.38 8.11
CA SER A 343 -20.80 4.74 8.38
C SER A 343 -21.91 5.77 8.64
N SER A 344 -23.19 5.38 8.61
CA SER A 344 -24.28 6.28 9.02
C SER A 344 -25.28 5.62 9.98
N ALA A 345 -25.73 6.37 10.99
CA ALA A 345 -26.66 5.89 12.01
C ALA A 345 -27.49 7.02 12.63
N PRO A 346 -28.61 6.71 13.31
CA PRO A 346 -29.36 7.71 14.05
C PRO A 346 -28.49 8.45 15.06
N ARG A 347 -28.65 9.77 15.16
CA ARG A 347 -27.92 10.59 16.13
C ARG A 347 -28.14 10.06 17.54
N GLY A 348 -27.07 9.61 18.20
CA GLY A 348 -27.11 9.26 19.61
C GLY A 348 -27.62 10.43 20.46
N ASN A 349 -28.58 10.16 21.35
CA ASN A 349 -29.07 11.19 22.27
C ASN A 349 -27.89 11.76 23.08
N PRO A 350 -27.75 13.10 23.21
CA PRO A 350 -26.87 13.64 24.24
C PRO A 350 -27.38 13.14 25.60
N PRO A 351 -26.50 12.88 26.58
CA PRO A 351 -26.93 12.41 27.89
C PRO A 351 -27.93 13.41 28.50
N THR A 352 -29.13 12.92 28.80
CA THR A 352 -30.17 13.69 29.46
C THR A 352 -29.75 14.00 30.89
N ASP A 353 -29.74 15.29 31.22
CA ASP A 353 -29.34 15.82 32.53
C ASP A 353 -30.44 15.59 33.57
N ASP A 354 -30.56 14.36 34.08
CA ASP A 354 -31.41 14.01 35.23
C ASP A 354 -30.52 13.40 36.33
N GLY A 355 -30.10 14.28 37.24
CA GLY A 355 -28.94 14.07 38.09
C GLY A 355 -29.05 13.00 39.20
N GLN A 356 -27.88 12.47 39.55
CA GLN A 356 -27.34 12.66 40.91
C GLN A 356 -25.80 12.47 41.00
N GLY A 357 -25.08 13.61 41.04
CA GLY A 357 -24.00 13.81 42.03
C GLY A 357 -22.59 13.25 41.80
N SER A 358 -21.73 13.98 41.07
CA SER A 358 -20.33 14.21 41.47
C SER A 358 -19.68 15.32 40.64
N ALA A 359 -19.75 16.57 41.12
CA ALA A 359 -19.18 17.72 40.42
C ALA A 359 -17.66 17.78 40.57
N ARG A 360 -16.94 18.04 39.46
CA ARG A 360 -15.58 18.61 39.51
C ARG A 360 -15.59 20.03 38.94
N SER A 361 -15.40 20.98 39.86
CA SER A 361 -15.25 22.42 39.59
C SER A 361 -14.15 22.69 38.57
N GLY A 362 -14.42 23.61 37.64
CA GLY A 362 -13.37 24.27 36.87
C GLY A 362 -12.57 25.28 37.70
N TYR A 363 -11.42 25.69 37.18
CA TYR A 363 -10.61 26.85 37.57
C TYR A 363 -9.72 27.26 36.35
N PRO A 364 -9.16 28.49 36.28
CA PRO A 364 -9.29 29.27 35.06
C PRO A 364 -7.95 29.66 34.42
N LEU A 365 -8.03 30.27 33.23
CA LEU A 365 -6.96 31.08 32.66
C LEU A 365 -6.46 32.13 33.67
N ARG A 366 -5.15 32.19 33.90
CA ARG A 366 -4.52 33.34 34.55
C ARG A 366 -3.16 33.66 33.95
N THR A 367 -2.92 34.96 33.78
CA THR A 367 -1.76 35.58 33.15
C THR A 367 -0.69 35.98 34.18
N GLY A 368 0.56 36.16 33.72
CA GLY A 368 1.55 37.00 34.39
C GLY A 368 2.83 36.28 34.87
N PRO A 369 4.02 36.92 34.78
CA PRO A 369 5.31 36.24 34.89
C PRO A 369 6.02 36.41 36.24
N ALA A 370 7.06 35.59 36.49
CA ALA A 370 8.08 35.84 37.51
C ALA A 370 9.48 35.41 37.00
N SER A 371 10.44 36.33 37.07
CA SER A 371 11.84 36.13 36.67
C SER A 371 12.70 35.55 37.82
N PRO A 372 13.92 35.03 37.55
CA PRO A 372 14.66 34.18 38.49
C PRO A 372 15.70 34.95 39.34
N PRO A 373 16.31 34.28 40.35
CA PRO A 373 17.63 34.60 40.85
C PRO A 373 18.71 33.67 40.26
N SER A 374 19.85 34.26 39.89
CA SER A 374 21.00 33.59 39.24
C SER A 374 22.10 33.23 40.29
N PRO A 375 23.38 32.88 39.94
CA PRO A 375 23.99 31.69 40.52
C PRO A 375 25.28 31.91 41.33
N THR A 376 25.73 30.86 42.01
CA THR A 376 27.11 30.72 42.51
C THR A 376 27.54 29.25 42.45
N ALA A 377 28.75 28.82 42.14
CA ALA A 377 29.93 29.36 41.46
C ALA A 377 31.09 28.37 41.78
N LEU A 378 31.98 28.13 40.80
CA LEU A 378 33.39 27.71 40.96
C LEU A 378 33.78 26.24 41.30
N GLU A 379 34.24 25.53 40.25
CA GLU A 379 35.68 25.27 39.96
C GLU A 379 36.55 24.32 40.87
N PRO A 380 37.70 23.77 40.41
CA PRO A 380 37.77 22.34 40.08
C PRO A 380 39.11 21.66 40.51
N LYS A 381 39.58 20.65 39.71
CA LYS A 381 40.87 19.88 39.71
C LYS A 381 40.70 18.42 40.19
N GLY A 382 41.43 17.42 39.70
CA GLY A 382 42.45 17.30 38.64
C GLY A 382 42.62 15.81 38.24
N ARG A 383 42.97 15.43 37.00
CA ARG A 383 44.29 15.43 36.31
C ARG A 383 45.12 14.13 36.52
N PHE A 384 45.55 13.51 35.40
CA PHE A 384 46.59 12.45 35.23
C PHE A 384 46.28 11.01 35.72
N ALA A 385 46.81 9.92 35.13
CA ALA A 385 47.53 9.69 33.86
C ALA A 385 47.52 8.18 33.45
N MET A 386 47.82 7.87 32.17
CA MET A 386 48.16 6.51 31.69
C MET A 386 49.60 6.10 32.08
N PRO A 387 49.97 4.79 32.01
CA PRO A 387 50.64 4.23 30.80
C PRO A 387 50.16 2.79 30.42
N LEU A 388 49.99 2.38 29.16
CA LEU A 388 50.97 2.10 28.08
C LEU A 388 52.00 0.97 28.34
N HIS A 389 51.90 -0.16 27.61
CA HIS A 389 52.96 -0.80 26.77
C HIS A 389 52.45 -2.10 26.06
N ARG A 390 52.58 -2.26 24.72
CA ARG A 390 53.64 -2.99 23.94
C ARG A 390 53.66 -4.54 24.14
N ARG A 391 53.93 -5.45 23.16
CA ARG A 391 54.25 -5.41 21.70
C ARG A 391 54.33 -6.84 21.08
N ARG A 392 54.12 -6.95 19.73
CA ARG A 392 54.88 -7.77 18.70
C ARG A 392 54.53 -9.27 18.41
N ILE A 393 54.19 -9.63 17.14
CA ILE A 393 54.99 -10.34 16.05
C ILE A 393 54.86 -11.90 16.10
N LEU A 394 54.84 -12.73 15.02
CA LEU A 394 55.15 -12.62 13.56
C LEU A 394 54.12 -13.33 12.62
N ALA A 395 54.56 -13.79 11.44
CA ALA A 395 53.93 -14.49 10.30
C ALA A 395 54.16 -16.05 10.33
N ALA A 396 53.85 -16.93 9.35
CA ALA A 396 53.50 -16.80 7.92
C ALA A 396 52.81 -18.06 7.26
N LEU A 397 51.95 -17.80 6.24
CA LEU A 397 51.82 -18.41 4.88
C LEU A 397 51.43 -19.90 4.56
N LEU A 398 50.38 -20.01 3.68
CA LEU A 398 50.12 -20.98 2.57
C LEU A 398 49.81 -22.48 2.94
N THR A 399 48.97 -23.28 2.23
CA THR A 399 48.27 -23.16 0.91
C THR A 399 47.02 -24.09 0.80
N VAL A 400 45.98 -23.65 0.07
CA VAL A 400 44.99 -24.38 -0.79
C VAL A 400 44.51 -25.82 -0.47
N GLY A 401 43.18 -26.04 -0.51
CA GLY A 401 42.54 -27.34 -0.79
C GLY A 401 41.05 -27.40 -0.39
N ALA A 402 40.16 -27.89 -1.26
CA ALA A 402 38.70 -27.95 -1.01
C ALA A 402 38.19 -29.39 -0.89
N LEU A 403 37.25 -29.67 0.03
CA LEU A 403 35.99 -30.41 -0.21
C LEU A 403 35.14 -30.64 1.05
N ILE A 404 33.90 -31.06 0.81
CA ILE A 404 32.73 -31.18 1.70
C ILE A 404 32.86 -32.33 2.71
N THR A 405 32.47 -32.11 3.97
CA THR A 405 31.56 -32.98 4.77
C THR A 405 31.29 -32.37 6.15
N GLY A 406 30.12 -32.63 6.74
CA GLY A 406 29.69 -32.01 7.99
C GLY A 406 29.98 -32.85 9.24
N THR A 407 30.12 -32.18 10.39
CA THR A 407 29.89 -32.73 11.75
C THR A 407 29.76 -31.56 12.74
N ALA A 408 29.21 -31.80 13.92
CA ALA A 408 28.75 -30.76 14.83
C ALA A 408 29.82 -30.22 15.81
N ALA A 409 29.53 -29.00 16.31
CA ALA A 409 30.06 -28.37 17.54
C ALA A 409 31.54 -27.96 17.61
N SER A 410 31.79 -26.64 17.54
CA SER A 410 32.56 -25.89 18.54
C SER A 410 32.43 -24.38 18.30
N SER A 411 32.49 -23.58 19.37
CA SER A 411 32.45 -22.11 19.28
C SER A 411 33.69 -21.59 18.54
N PRO A 412 33.55 -20.69 17.55
CA PRO A 412 34.72 -20.13 16.89
C PRO A 412 35.47 -19.22 17.86
N ALA A 413 36.78 -19.45 17.98
CA ALA A 413 37.69 -18.55 18.68
C ALA A 413 37.71 -17.17 18.02
N THR A 414 38.08 -16.17 18.81
CA THR A 414 38.20 -14.75 18.43
C THR A 414 38.89 -14.54 17.08
N ALA A 415 38.11 -14.17 16.06
CA ALA A 415 38.63 -13.58 14.84
C ALA A 415 39.08 -12.13 15.12
N ASP A 416 40.17 -11.69 14.48
CA ASP A 416 40.67 -10.31 14.58
C ASP A 416 39.58 -9.29 14.21
N PRO A 417 39.53 -8.12 14.88
CA PRO A 417 38.53 -7.11 14.60
C PRO A 417 38.68 -6.58 13.16
N PRO A 418 37.57 -6.43 12.39
CA PRO A 418 37.65 -5.93 11.03
C PRO A 418 38.23 -4.51 11.00
N ARG A 419 39.13 -4.25 10.04
CA ARG A 419 39.66 -2.91 9.80
C ARG A 419 38.50 -1.94 9.53
N ARG A 420 38.43 -0.87 10.31
CA ARG A 420 37.37 0.14 10.28
C ARG A 420 37.28 0.80 8.90
N THR A 421 36.15 0.63 8.21
CA THR A 421 35.93 1.13 6.84
C THR A 421 35.37 2.56 6.79
N VAL A 422 34.85 3.09 7.89
CA VAL A 422 34.18 4.41 7.94
C VAL A 422 35.13 5.54 8.36
N ASP A 423 36.36 5.21 8.80
CA ASP A 423 37.35 6.17 9.34
C ASP A 423 37.92 7.19 8.32
N THR A 424 37.47 7.15 7.06
CA THR A 424 37.87 8.07 5.97
C THR A 424 36.68 8.89 5.49
N PHE A 425 36.87 10.20 5.25
CA PHE A 425 35.88 11.08 4.62
C PHE A 425 35.69 10.73 3.14
N VAL A 426 34.49 10.98 2.61
CA VAL A 426 34.25 10.99 1.16
C VAL A 426 34.77 12.32 0.62
N GLN A 427 35.43 12.29 -0.54
CA GLN A 427 36.05 13.46 -1.18
C GLN A 427 35.38 13.70 -2.53
N ARG A 428 35.48 14.93 -3.05
CA ARG A 428 35.03 15.29 -4.39
C ARG A 428 36.22 15.47 -5.32
N GLU A 429 36.16 14.83 -6.48
CA GLU A 429 37.14 14.91 -7.55
C GLU A 429 36.44 15.37 -8.83
N GLY A 430 36.40 16.70 -9.02
CA GLY A 430 35.66 17.32 -10.12
C GLY A 430 34.15 17.09 -9.99
N THR A 431 33.58 16.29 -10.89
CA THR A 431 32.15 15.92 -10.97
C THR A 431 31.82 14.61 -10.25
N THR A 432 32.80 13.93 -9.67
CA THR A 432 32.62 12.63 -9.01
C THR A 432 32.95 12.71 -7.52
N LEU A 433 32.50 11.71 -6.76
CA LEU A 433 32.94 11.47 -5.39
C LEU A 433 33.88 10.27 -5.34
N THR A 434 34.81 10.28 -4.40
CA THR A 434 35.72 9.16 -4.10
C THR A 434 35.76 8.85 -2.61
N LEU A 435 36.07 7.60 -2.28
CA LEU A 435 36.32 7.13 -0.92
C LEU A 435 37.53 6.22 -0.93
N GLN A 436 38.58 6.61 -0.22
CA GLN A 436 39.88 5.91 -0.24
C GLN A 436 40.50 5.81 -1.66
N GLY A 437 40.22 6.79 -2.52
CA GLY A 437 40.69 6.84 -3.91
C GLY A 437 39.82 6.08 -4.93
N GLU A 438 38.82 5.33 -4.46
CA GLU A 438 37.90 4.59 -5.33
C GLU A 438 36.59 5.38 -5.55
N PRO A 439 35.96 5.31 -6.74
CA PRO A 439 34.68 5.99 -7.00
C PRO A 439 33.59 5.69 -5.95
N PHE A 440 32.90 6.75 -5.52
CA PHE A 440 31.79 6.71 -4.56
C PHE A 440 30.50 7.14 -5.23
N ARG A 441 29.87 6.17 -5.91
CA ARG A 441 28.46 6.25 -6.30
C ARG A 441 27.61 5.44 -5.33
N PHE A 442 26.33 5.77 -5.22
CA PHE A 442 25.43 5.14 -4.25
C PHE A 442 23.96 5.23 -4.67
N ALA A 443 23.16 4.30 -4.16
CA ALA A 443 21.78 4.62 -3.84
C ALA A 443 21.50 4.23 -2.39
N GLY A 444 20.41 4.77 -1.88
CA GLY A 444 20.01 4.65 -0.49
C GLY A 444 18.61 5.17 -0.29
N THR A 445 18.33 5.68 0.91
CA THR A 445 16.97 6.07 1.29
C THR A 445 16.98 7.22 2.29
N ASN A 446 15.85 7.92 2.37
CA ASN A 446 15.56 8.91 3.38
C ASN A 446 14.97 8.20 4.61
N LEU A 447 15.64 8.36 5.75
CA LEU A 447 15.15 8.04 7.08
C LEU A 447 15.00 9.38 7.81
N TYR A 448 14.04 10.20 7.40
CA TYR A 448 13.96 11.62 7.80
C TYR A 448 13.85 11.81 9.32
N TRP A 449 13.30 10.82 10.02
CA TRP A 449 12.89 10.82 11.43
C TRP A 449 13.94 10.33 12.47
N LEU A 450 15.21 10.07 12.08
CA LEU A 450 16.19 9.43 12.99
C LEU A 450 16.59 10.22 14.25
N GLY A 451 16.33 11.53 14.29
CA GLY A 451 16.58 12.38 15.47
C GLY A 451 15.31 12.76 16.23
N LEU A 452 14.19 12.92 15.52
CA LEU A 452 12.88 13.28 16.03
C LEU A 452 11.82 12.65 15.12
N ASP A 453 10.73 12.14 15.68
CA ASP A 453 9.76 11.32 14.98
C ASP A 453 8.33 11.73 15.38
N GLU A 454 7.40 11.71 14.42
CA GLU A 454 5.97 11.97 14.63
C GLU A 454 5.16 10.68 14.79
N ASN A 455 5.73 9.53 14.39
CA ASN A 455 5.09 8.22 14.34
C ASN A 455 5.31 7.45 15.66
N VAL A 456 5.37 8.16 16.80
CA VAL A 456 5.59 7.61 18.16
C VAL A 456 4.40 7.90 19.11
N GLY A 457 3.23 8.22 18.56
CA GLY A 457 2.04 8.66 19.32
C GLY A 457 2.01 10.17 19.57
N GLY A 458 2.66 10.95 18.70
CA GLY A 458 2.96 12.36 18.85
C GLY A 458 4.39 12.65 18.42
N THR A 459 4.84 13.89 18.59
CA THR A 459 6.23 14.29 18.29
C THR A 459 7.15 14.02 19.49
N ASP A 460 8.04 13.04 19.38
CA ASP A 460 9.06 12.72 20.41
C ASP A 460 10.29 12.04 19.76
N HIS A 461 11.30 11.67 20.53
CA HIS A 461 12.48 10.98 20.03
C HIS A 461 12.17 9.52 19.63
N PRO A 462 12.66 9.03 18.47
CA PRO A 462 12.53 7.63 18.10
C PRO A 462 13.31 6.73 19.07
N THR A 463 12.85 5.49 19.23
CA THR A 463 13.49 4.53 20.13
C THR A 463 14.81 4.00 19.56
N TYR A 464 15.69 3.53 20.45
CA TYR A 464 16.97 2.95 20.04
C TYR A 464 16.79 1.69 19.19
N PHE A 465 15.70 0.94 19.39
CA PHE A 465 15.33 -0.16 18.49
C PHE A 465 15.01 0.35 17.07
N ARG A 466 14.08 1.32 16.92
CA ARG A 466 13.64 1.82 15.61
C ARG A 466 14.80 2.39 14.79
N ILE A 467 15.69 3.17 15.43
CA ILE A 467 16.92 3.69 14.82
C ILE A 467 17.80 2.53 14.30
N ASP A 468 18.06 1.52 15.14
CA ASP A 468 18.97 0.42 14.81
C ASP A 468 18.41 -0.49 13.71
N ASP A 469 17.12 -0.81 13.78
CA ASP A 469 16.40 -1.66 12.84
C ASP A 469 16.29 -1.01 11.45
N ALA A 470 15.92 0.27 11.37
CA ALA A 470 15.84 0.97 10.09
C ALA A 470 17.23 1.11 9.41
N LEU A 471 18.30 1.41 10.17
CA LEU A 471 19.65 1.48 9.63
C LEU A 471 20.17 0.10 9.16
N LYS A 472 19.82 -0.98 9.87
CA LYS A 472 20.07 -2.37 9.41
C LYS A 472 19.31 -2.69 8.13
N THR A 473 18.02 -2.35 8.09
CA THR A 473 17.15 -2.62 6.94
C THR A 473 17.63 -1.88 5.69
N ALA A 474 18.00 -0.60 5.81
CA ALA A 474 18.66 0.15 4.73
C ALA A 474 19.91 -0.58 4.21
N ARG A 475 20.78 -1.07 5.11
CA ARG A 475 21.98 -1.83 4.75
C ARG A 475 21.68 -3.19 4.08
N ILE A 476 20.59 -3.85 4.47
CA ILE A 476 20.09 -5.10 3.86
C ILE A 476 19.54 -4.84 2.45
N MET A 477 18.90 -3.68 2.24
CA MET A 477 18.54 -3.14 0.92
C MET A 477 19.75 -2.61 0.11
N ASN A 478 20.99 -2.96 0.51
CA ASN A 478 22.25 -2.54 -0.12
C ASN A 478 22.57 -1.04 -0.05
N ALA A 479 21.81 -0.23 0.71
CA ALA A 479 22.12 1.19 0.86
C ALA A 479 23.52 1.41 1.45
N THR A 480 24.18 2.47 0.99
CA THR A 480 25.48 2.94 1.54
C THR A 480 25.43 4.37 2.06
N VAL A 481 24.36 5.10 1.75
CA VAL A 481 24.07 6.44 2.24
C VAL A 481 22.64 6.46 2.76
N VAL A 482 22.41 7.17 3.86
CA VAL A 482 21.09 7.54 4.36
C VAL A 482 21.05 9.05 4.44
N ARG A 483 19.93 9.65 4.07
CA ARG A 483 19.66 11.08 4.30
C ARG A 483 18.62 11.21 5.40
N SER A 484 18.78 12.18 6.29
CA SER A 484 17.92 12.33 7.45
C SER A 484 17.82 13.77 7.90
N HIS A 485 16.63 14.35 7.80
CA HIS A 485 16.34 15.74 8.15
C HIS A 485 16.60 15.98 9.64
N THR A 486 16.01 15.16 10.52
CA THR A 486 15.96 15.42 11.97
C THR A 486 17.25 15.14 12.73
N LEU A 487 18.29 14.60 12.07
CA LEU A 487 19.66 14.62 12.60
C LEU A 487 20.28 16.03 12.61
N GLY A 488 19.70 16.97 11.84
CA GLY A 488 20.19 18.34 11.71
C GLY A 488 19.11 19.39 11.89
N THR A 489 17.95 19.30 11.23
CA THR A 489 16.82 20.23 11.43
C THR A 489 15.96 19.80 12.61
N SER A 490 15.92 20.60 13.67
CA SER A 490 15.14 20.30 14.88
C SER A 490 14.89 21.57 15.70
N LEU A 491 13.80 22.27 15.38
CA LEU A 491 13.48 23.63 15.82
C LEU A 491 12.03 23.73 16.33
N GLY A 492 11.79 24.54 17.36
CA GLY A 492 10.44 25.03 17.72
C GLY A 492 9.54 24.08 18.52
N CYS A 493 9.99 22.87 18.82
CA CYS A 493 9.25 21.89 19.63
C CYS A 493 9.97 21.56 20.95
N ALA A 494 9.25 21.11 21.98
CA ALA A 494 9.85 20.75 23.28
C ALA A 494 10.97 19.69 23.20
N PRO A 495 10.83 18.57 22.44
CA PRO A 495 11.91 17.61 22.24
C PRO A 495 12.98 18.04 21.22
N CYS A 496 12.83 19.19 20.54
CA CYS A 496 13.75 19.62 19.48
C CYS A 496 15.12 20.04 20.03
N ILE A 497 16.17 20.02 19.18
CA ILE A 497 17.51 20.52 19.51
C ILE A 497 17.45 21.98 19.97
N GLN A 498 16.65 22.81 19.29
CA GLN A 498 16.40 24.19 19.68
C GLN A 498 14.89 24.45 19.87
N PRO A 499 14.34 24.25 21.09
CA PRO A 499 12.92 24.50 21.37
C PRO A 499 12.51 25.98 21.23
N GLY A 500 13.43 26.89 21.54
CA GLY A 500 13.22 28.34 21.50
C GLY A 500 14.47 29.10 21.05
N PRO A 501 14.34 30.39 20.70
CA PRO A 501 15.44 31.18 20.12
C PRO A 501 16.63 31.30 21.09
N GLY A 502 17.73 30.61 20.77
CA GLY A 502 18.94 30.56 21.60
C GLY A 502 18.94 29.51 22.72
N GLU A 503 17.84 28.77 22.90
CA GLU A 503 17.69 27.73 23.92
C GLU A 503 18.00 26.35 23.34
N PHE A 504 18.95 25.61 23.91
CA PHE A 504 19.38 24.31 23.36
C PHE A 504 19.08 23.16 24.32
N ASN A 505 18.42 22.12 23.80
CA ASN A 505 18.11 20.88 24.51
C ASN A 505 19.24 19.87 24.29
N ASN A 506 20.02 19.56 25.33
CA ASN A 506 21.10 18.58 25.24
C ASN A 506 20.58 17.13 25.13
N ASP A 507 19.39 16.84 25.66
CA ASP A 507 18.85 15.47 25.64
C ASP A 507 18.36 15.08 24.23
N ALA A 508 18.00 16.06 23.40
CA ALA A 508 17.67 15.86 21.98
C ALA A 508 18.81 15.28 21.14
N PHE A 509 20.07 15.42 21.57
CA PHE A 509 21.19 14.78 20.89
C PHE A 509 21.30 13.28 21.18
N ALA A 510 20.66 12.74 22.22
CA ALA A 510 20.79 11.33 22.58
C ALA A 510 20.37 10.30 21.49
N PRO A 511 19.23 10.48 20.76
CA PRO A 511 18.91 9.64 19.59
C PRO A 511 19.86 9.90 18.41
N ILE A 512 20.17 11.16 18.12
CA ILE A 512 21.04 11.59 17.00
C ILE A 512 22.45 11.00 17.14
N ASP A 513 23.00 11.06 18.35
CA ASP A 513 24.30 10.49 18.71
C ASP A 513 24.33 8.98 18.48
N TYR A 514 23.24 8.30 18.85
CA TYR A 514 23.09 6.87 18.63
C TYR A 514 22.99 6.56 17.12
N ALA A 515 22.13 7.26 16.38
CA ALA A 515 21.97 7.08 14.93
C ALA A 515 23.29 7.24 14.16
N ILE A 516 24.07 8.29 14.45
CA ILE A 516 25.40 8.50 13.85
C ILE A 516 26.36 7.35 14.22
N ALA A 517 26.35 6.89 15.48
CA ALA A 517 27.20 5.78 15.91
C ALA A 517 26.82 4.43 15.26
N ARG A 518 25.53 4.16 15.06
CA ARG A 518 25.04 2.95 14.39
C ARG A 518 25.27 2.98 12.88
N ALA A 519 25.02 4.12 12.23
CA ALA A 519 25.41 4.35 10.84
C ALA A 519 26.91 4.08 10.63
N ARG A 520 27.77 4.57 11.54
CA ARG A 520 29.21 4.29 11.54
C ARG A 520 29.52 2.80 11.70
N ALA A 521 28.86 2.12 12.64
CA ALA A 521 29.08 0.69 12.88
C ALA A 521 28.75 -0.17 11.64
N TYR A 522 27.77 0.25 10.83
CA TYR A 522 27.27 -0.51 9.69
C TYR A 522 27.85 -0.14 8.33
N GLY A 523 28.71 0.88 8.26
CA GLY A 523 29.31 1.33 7.00
C GLY A 523 28.46 2.32 6.21
N LEU A 524 27.42 2.92 6.81
CA LEU A 524 26.61 3.97 6.20
C LEU A 524 27.32 5.33 6.25
N ARG A 525 27.02 6.18 5.28
CA ARG A 525 27.24 7.62 5.34
C ARG A 525 25.92 8.37 5.53
N LEU A 526 26.01 9.58 6.06
CA LEU A 526 24.86 10.44 6.33
C LEU A 526 24.93 11.75 5.53
N ILE A 527 23.79 12.16 4.98
CA ILE A 527 23.54 13.52 4.50
C ILE A 527 22.56 14.17 5.48
N VAL A 528 22.91 15.35 5.98
CA VAL A 528 22.20 16.03 7.07
C VAL A 528 21.83 17.47 6.68
N PRO A 529 20.55 17.75 6.37
CA PRO A 529 20.01 19.10 6.27
C PRO A 529 20.09 19.85 7.60
N LEU A 530 20.44 21.14 7.53
CA LEU A 530 20.56 22.02 8.70
C LEU A 530 19.35 22.96 8.90
N THR A 531 18.46 23.02 7.92
CA THR A 531 17.14 23.62 8.02
C THR A 531 16.18 22.97 7.02
N ASP A 532 14.92 23.40 6.98
CA ASP A 532 13.89 22.89 6.07
C ASP A 532 13.14 24.06 5.43
N GLN A 533 12.66 23.87 4.21
CA GLN A 533 11.70 24.75 3.52
C GLN A 533 10.35 24.79 4.24
N TRP A 534 9.97 23.69 4.89
CA TRP A 534 8.64 23.47 5.46
C TRP A 534 8.61 23.64 7.00
N ASP A 535 7.48 24.11 7.56
CA ASP A 535 7.28 24.29 9.02
C ASP A 535 6.51 23.07 9.60
N TYR A 536 7.08 21.87 9.44
CA TYR A 536 6.54 20.61 9.96
C TYR A 536 6.88 20.42 11.46
N TYR A 537 6.67 19.21 12.00
CA TYR A 537 6.87 18.91 13.43
C TYR A 537 8.30 19.18 13.94
N HIS A 538 9.31 19.06 13.07
CA HIS A 538 10.72 19.37 13.36
C HIS A 538 11.12 20.81 13.06
N GLY A 539 10.19 21.64 12.58
CA GLY A 539 10.41 23.03 12.19
C GLY A 539 11.36 23.19 10.99
N GLY A 540 11.68 24.45 10.68
CA GLY A 540 12.50 24.81 9.52
C GLY A 540 12.90 26.27 9.53
N TYR A 541 13.27 26.80 8.35
CA TYR A 541 13.56 28.22 8.21
C TYR A 541 12.36 29.11 8.58
N PRO A 542 11.08 28.74 8.32
CA PRO A 542 9.93 29.53 8.73
C PRO A 542 9.84 29.69 10.26
N THR A 543 10.27 28.69 11.03
CA THR A 543 10.35 28.76 12.50
C THR A 543 11.32 29.87 12.95
N ILE A 544 12.48 29.99 12.30
CA ILE A 544 13.47 31.05 12.55
C ILE A 544 12.90 32.42 12.16
N ALA A 545 12.25 32.52 11.00
CA ALA A 545 11.61 33.75 10.54
C ALA A 545 10.53 34.24 11.53
N LYS A 546 9.73 33.31 12.06
CA LYS A 546 8.71 33.55 13.08
C LYS A 546 9.29 34.04 14.41
N TRP A 547 10.38 33.42 14.91
CA TRP A 547 11.09 33.89 16.11
C TRP A 547 11.64 35.32 15.96
N LEU A 548 12.07 35.70 14.76
CA LEU A 548 12.65 37.02 14.46
C LEU A 548 11.60 38.09 14.09
N GLY A 549 10.32 37.72 14.01
CA GLY A 549 9.23 38.60 13.63
C GLY A 549 9.30 39.08 12.17
N LEU A 550 9.83 38.26 11.26
CA LEU A 550 9.87 38.59 9.84
C LEU A 550 8.45 38.53 9.26
N LYS A 551 8.04 39.57 8.52
CA LYS A 551 6.71 39.63 7.88
C LYS A 551 6.57 38.70 6.68
N ASP A 552 7.68 38.44 6.01
CA ASP A 552 7.81 37.52 4.89
C ASP A 552 8.91 36.52 5.28
N PRO A 553 8.61 35.21 5.34
CA PRO A 553 9.60 34.19 5.62
C PRO A 553 10.80 34.22 4.66
N GLU A 554 10.61 34.57 3.39
CA GLU A 554 11.67 34.61 2.37
C GLU A 554 12.78 35.62 2.69
N HIS A 555 12.53 36.59 3.58
CA HIS A 555 13.58 37.42 4.16
C HIS A 555 14.61 36.62 5.00
N PHE A 556 14.37 35.34 5.30
CA PHE A 556 15.39 34.43 5.85
C PHE A 556 16.69 34.43 5.03
N TYR A 557 16.58 34.50 3.69
CA TYR A 557 17.73 34.50 2.80
C TYR A 557 18.50 35.82 2.77
N THR A 558 17.95 36.91 3.31
CA THR A 558 18.52 38.27 3.18
C THR A 558 18.73 39.00 4.51
N ASP A 559 17.89 38.80 5.53
CA ASP A 559 17.98 39.45 6.84
C ASP A 559 19.24 38.97 7.60
N PRO A 560 20.14 39.89 8.01
CA PRO A 560 21.36 39.53 8.75
C PRO A 560 21.12 38.77 10.05
N ARG A 561 19.97 38.95 10.70
CA ARG A 561 19.59 38.25 11.95
C ARG A 561 19.21 36.80 11.67
N ALA A 562 18.51 36.53 10.57
CA ALA A 562 18.17 35.17 10.14
C ALA A 562 19.41 34.38 9.74
N LYS A 563 20.28 35.01 8.93
CA LYS A 563 21.62 34.49 8.61
C LYS A 563 22.46 34.19 9.87
N ALA A 564 22.42 35.07 10.87
CA ALA A 564 23.13 34.86 12.13
C ALA A 564 22.52 33.69 12.96
N ALA A 565 21.19 33.57 13.02
CA ALA A 565 20.50 32.48 13.72
C ALA A 565 20.83 31.11 13.11
N TYR A 566 20.75 30.99 11.77
CA TYR A 566 21.15 29.76 11.06
C TYR A 566 22.60 29.37 11.34
N LYS A 567 23.53 30.34 11.31
CA LYS A 567 24.95 30.11 11.59
C LYS A 567 25.19 29.66 13.03
N GLU A 568 24.51 30.25 14.01
CA GLU A 568 24.62 29.84 15.42
C GLU A 568 24.04 28.43 15.65
N TYR A 569 22.87 28.14 15.10
CA TYR A 569 22.27 26.80 15.16
C TYR A 569 23.19 25.73 14.56
N SER A 570 23.64 25.95 13.32
CA SER A 570 24.58 25.07 12.62
C SER A 570 25.88 24.90 13.41
N ARG A 571 26.41 25.97 14.01
CA ARG A 571 27.61 25.91 14.86
C ARG A 571 27.41 25.00 16.07
N GLN A 572 26.24 25.00 16.70
CA GLN A 572 25.97 24.16 17.87
C GLN A 572 25.88 22.69 17.47
N VAL A 573 25.08 22.36 16.45
CA VAL A 573 24.97 20.99 15.89
C VAL A 573 26.33 20.45 15.47
N LEU A 574 27.09 21.18 14.64
CA LEU A 574 28.38 20.73 14.11
C LEU A 574 29.46 20.54 15.20
N ASN A 575 29.40 21.30 16.31
CA ASN A 575 30.38 21.19 17.41
C ASN A 575 29.97 20.22 18.52
N HIS A 576 28.74 19.70 18.53
CA HIS A 576 28.31 18.66 19.46
C HIS A 576 29.24 17.45 19.34
N ARG A 577 29.54 16.82 20.48
CA ARG A 577 30.50 15.71 20.57
C ARG A 577 29.78 14.42 20.93
N ASN A 578 29.71 13.54 19.94
CA ASN A 578 29.13 12.22 20.08
C ASN A 578 29.84 11.41 21.18
N PRO A 579 29.12 10.94 22.22
CA PRO A 579 29.70 10.19 23.33
C PRO A 579 30.08 8.75 22.92
N TYR A 580 29.45 8.19 21.89
CA TYR A 580 29.73 6.84 21.38
C TYR A 580 30.94 6.82 20.42
N THR A 581 31.01 7.75 19.46
CA THR A 581 32.15 7.81 18.50
C THR A 581 33.34 8.60 19.05
N GLY A 582 33.10 9.50 20.00
CA GLY A 582 34.12 10.40 20.55
C GLY A 582 34.55 11.51 19.59
N LEU A 583 33.82 11.73 18.50
CA LEU A 583 34.09 12.77 17.51
C LEU A 583 33.06 13.90 17.65
N ARG A 584 33.44 15.10 17.21
CA ARG A 584 32.42 16.13 16.93
C ARG A 584 31.76 15.80 15.60
N TYR A 585 30.51 16.19 15.38
CA TYR A 585 29.82 15.86 14.11
C TYR A 585 30.60 16.40 12.89
N LYS A 586 31.18 17.60 12.99
CA LYS A 586 32.07 18.19 11.96
C LYS A 586 33.41 17.47 11.74
N ASP A 587 33.76 16.56 12.64
CA ASP A 587 34.99 15.78 12.65
C ASP A 587 34.72 14.27 12.45
N ASP A 588 33.44 13.87 12.33
CA ASP A 588 33.01 12.48 12.15
C ASP A 588 32.77 12.18 10.67
N PRO A 589 33.62 11.36 10.01
CA PRO A 589 33.45 11.03 8.58
C PRO A 589 32.17 10.25 8.27
N THR A 590 31.40 9.80 9.26
CA THR A 590 30.08 9.20 9.04
C THR A 590 29.12 10.21 8.41
N VAL A 591 29.15 11.46 8.84
CA VAL A 591 28.48 12.56 8.14
C VAL A 591 29.34 12.92 6.93
N MET A 592 28.81 12.66 5.74
CA MET A 592 29.47 12.88 4.45
C MET A 592 29.22 14.29 3.94
N SER A 593 27.99 14.77 4.05
CA SER A 593 27.61 16.10 3.58
C SER A 593 26.69 16.81 4.56
N TRP A 594 26.96 18.11 4.73
CA TRP A 594 26.02 19.06 5.31
C TRP A 594 25.23 19.70 4.17
N GLU A 595 23.92 19.59 4.25
CA GLU A 595 23.02 20.19 3.26
C GLU A 595 22.50 21.51 3.82
N LEU A 596 22.55 22.58 3.02
CA LEU A 596 22.18 23.93 3.48
C LEU A 596 20.74 23.99 4.01
N GLY A 597 19.86 23.17 3.44
CA GLY A 597 18.55 22.84 3.99
C GLY A 597 17.74 22.02 2.99
N ASN A 598 16.73 21.32 3.50
CA ASN A 598 15.82 20.51 2.69
C ASN A 598 14.99 21.41 1.77
N GLU A 599 14.99 21.12 0.46
CA GLU A 599 14.12 21.72 -0.57
C GLU A 599 14.07 23.27 -0.65
N LEU A 600 15.14 23.98 -0.29
CA LEU A 600 15.12 25.45 -0.19
C LEU A 600 14.85 26.15 -1.53
N ASN A 601 13.64 26.69 -1.69
CA ASN A 601 13.15 27.21 -2.96
C ASN A 601 13.53 28.67 -3.25
N GLY A 602 13.86 29.45 -2.20
CA GLY A 602 14.16 30.89 -2.28
C GLY A 602 15.63 31.27 -2.25
N MET A 603 16.54 30.29 -2.33
CA MET A 603 17.97 30.50 -2.14
C MET A 603 18.56 31.59 -3.06
N THR A 604 19.00 32.70 -2.46
CA THR A 604 19.78 33.70 -3.18
C THR A 604 21.24 33.25 -3.30
N ARG A 605 21.91 33.62 -4.39
CA ARG A 605 23.32 33.26 -4.63
C ARG A 605 24.25 33.74 -3.51
N ASP A 606 24.03 34.95 -3.02
CA ASP A 606 24.80 35.53 -1.91
C ASP A 606 24.58 34.74 -0.60
N TRP A 607 23.37 34.25 -0.34
CA TRP A 607 23.10 33.41 0.83
C TRP A 607 23.80 32.05 0.73
N VAL A 608 23.75 31.39 -0.43
CA VAL A 608 24.41 30.10 -0.68
C VAL A 608 25.92 30.21 -0.49
N ASP A 609 26.56 31.23 -1.08
CA ASP A 609 28.01 31.45 -0.93
C ASP A 609 28.37 31.80 0.53
N GLU A 610 27.56 32.61 1.21
CA GLU A 610 27.83 33.02 2.59
C GLU A 610 27.63 31.89 3.62
N MET A 611 26.61 31.04 3.45
CA MET A 611 26.39 29.88 4.32
C MET A 611 27.36 28.74 3.99
N GLY A 612 27.61 28.47 2.71
CA GLY A 612 28.58 27.47 2.23
C GLY A 612 29.98 27.75 2.78
N ALA A 613 30.51 28.96 2.57
CA ALA A 613 31.83 29.34 3.08
C ALA A 613 31.92 29.27 4.62
N TYR A 614 30.82 29.52 5.33
CA TYR A 614 30.75 29.38 6.78
C TYR A 614 30.84 27.92 7.23
N LEU A 615 30.08 27.02 6.60
CA LEU A 615 30.13 25.59 6.91
C LEU A 615 31.48 24.97 6.49
N GLY A 616 32.01 25.33 5.33
CA GLY A 616 33.32 24.87 4.86
C GLY A 616 34.45 25.27 5.82
N LYS A 617 34.36 26.45 6.44
CA LYS A 617 35.29 26.87 7.51
C LYS A 617 35.09 26.10 8.83
N LEU A 618 33.86 25.68 9.16
CA LEU A 618 33.57 24.89 10.36
C LEU A 618 33.97 23.42 10.22
N ALA A 619 33.78 22.85 9.04
CA ALA A 619 33.84 21.43 8.71
C ALA A 619 34.63 21.16 7.41
N PRO A 620 35.92 21.56 7.30
CA PRO A 620 36.69 21.60 6.03
C PRO A 620 37.07 20.23 5.43
N ARG A 621 36.43 19.14 5.87
CA ARG A 621 36.64 17.76 5.40
C ARG A 621 35.34 17.08 4.96
N GLN A 622 34.21 17.77 5.09
CA GLN A 622 32.89 17.28 4.71
C GLN A 622 32.38 18.10 3.52
N LEU A 623 31.51 17.48 2.73
CA LEU A 623 30.98 18.07 1.50
C LEU A 623 29.82 19.01 1.83
N ILE A 624 29.60 20.02 0.99
CA ILE A 624 28.43 20.89 1.10
C ILE A 624 27.43 20.55 -0.02
N SER A 625 26.19 20.24 0.37
CA SER A 625 25.07 20.03 -0.56
C SER A 625 24.08 21.21 -0.51
N ALA A 626 23.46 21.50 -1.65
CA ALA A 626 22.36 22.44 -1.75
C ALA A 626 21.51 22.12 -2.98
N GLY A 627 20.20 22.12 -2.78
CA GLY A 627 19.22 21.82 -3.81
C GLY A 627 17.86 22.43 -3.49
N ARG A 628 16.87 22.06 -4.30
CA ARG A 628 15.50 22.57 -4.23
C ARG A 628 14.50 21.48 -4.62
N GLN A 629 13.24 21.75 -4.32
CA GLN A 629 12.15 20.99 -4.91
C GLN A 629 12.11 21.22 -6.43
N GLN A 630 12.05 20.14 -7.21
CA GLN A 630 11.86 20.13 -8.68
C GLN A 630 12.93 20.89 -9.50
N GLY A 631 13.85 20.13 -10.08
CA GLY A 631 14.85 20.62 -11.04
C GLY A 631 16.03 21.40 -10.43
N VAL A 632 17.09 21.56 -11.21
CA VAL A 632 18.39 22.09 -10.74
C VAL A 632 18.33 23.59 -10.40
N ASP A 633 18.60 23.92 -9.13
CA ASP A 633 18.73 25.28 -8.64
C ASP A 633 19.94 26.03 -9.26
N THR A 634 19.77 27.32 -9.53
CA THR A 634 20.80 28.13 -10.20
C THR A 634 21.82 28.75 -9.24
N ALA A 635 21.43 29.03 -8.00
CA ALA A 635 22.37 29.53 -6.98
C ALA A 635 23.35 28.42 -6.58
N ALA A 636 22.84 27.23 -6.24
CA ALA A 636 23.64 26.04 -5.92
C ALA A 636 24.54 25.61 -7.10
N LEU A 637 23.99 25.53 -8.32
CA LEU A 637 24.75 25.15 -9.52
C LEU A 637 25.94 26.07 -9.83
N THR A 638 25.86 27.35 -9.45
CA THR A 638 26.88 28.36 -9.78
C THR A 638 27.79 28.74 -8.62
N SER A 639 27.42 28.44 -7.37
CA SER A 639 28.22 28.68 -6.17
C SER A 639 29.56 27.95 -6.21
N PRO A 640 30.72 28.54 -5.84
CA PRO A 640 31.96 27.79 -5.65
C PRO A 640 31.91 26.87 -4.42
N GLU A 641 31.13 27.24 -3.39
CA GLU A 641 31.10 26.59 -2.07
C GLU A 641 30.27 25.30 -2.03
N VAL A 642 29.40 25.07 -3.02
CA VAL A 642 28.57 23.85 -3.11
C VAL A 642 29.34 22.74 -3.84
N ASP A 643 29.41 21.54 -3.25
CA ASP A 643 30.02 20.36 -3.87
C ASP A 643 29.03 19.53 -4.67
N ILE A 644 27.87 19.28 -4.04
CA ILE A 644 26.79 18.44 -4.54
C ILE A 644 25.59 19.34 -4.79
N VAL A 645 25.05 19.29 -6.02
CA VAL A 645 23.72 19.83 -6.30
C VAL A 645 22.73 18.68 -6.25
N ASP A 646 21.84 18.73 -5.27
CA ASP A 646 20.75 17.77 -5.11
C ASP A 646 19.43 18.30 -5.73
N VAL A 647 18.57 17.35 -6.12
CA VAL A 647 17.27 17.63 -6.74
C VAL A 647 16.25 16.60 -6.24
N HIS A 648 15.03 17.07 -5.93
CA HIS A 648 13.93 16.27 -5.40
C HIS A 648 12.82 16.09 -6.45
N TYR A 649 12.27 14.88 -6.59
CA TYR A 649 11.43 14.49 -7.73
C TYR A 649 10.09 13.83 -7.36
N TYR A 650 9.00 14.57 -7.54
CA TYR A 650 7.62 14.09 -7.37
C TYR A 650 6.72 14.60 -8.51
N PRO A 651 6.43 13.81 -9.57
CA PRO A 651 6.83 12.42 -9.79
C PRO A 651 8.30 12.24 -10.19
N SER A 652 8.81 11.04 -9.97
CA SER A 652 10.16 10.62 -10.36
C SER A 652 10.25 10.27 -11.85
N SER A 653 11.43 10.43 -12.44
CA SER A 653 11.71 10.07 -13.83
C SER A 653 13.21 9.88 -14.03
N ALA A 654 13.63 8.68 -14.44
CA ALA A 654 15.04 8.42 -14.71
C ALA A 654 15.59 9.28 -15.87
N LEU A 655 14.75 9.64 -16.84
CA LEU A 655 15.10 10.55 -17.93
C LEU A 655 15.37 11.97 -17.43
N THR A 656 14.53 12.48 -16.52
CA THR A 656 14.71 13.82 -15.92
C THR A 656 15.96 13.84 -15.05
N MET A 657 16.14 12.83 -14.19
CA MET A 657 17.35 12.67 -13.37
C MET A 657 18.62 12.58 -14.23
N ALA A 658 18.58 11.88 -15.37
CA ALA A 658 19.73 11.79 -16.28
C ALA A 658 20.06 13.13 -16.97
N ALA A 659 19.04 13.91 -17.33
CA ALA A 659 19.19 15.23 -17.94
C ALA A 659 19.74 16.26 -16.93
N ASP A 660 19.19 16.29 -15.71
CA ASP A 660 19.67 17.15 -14.64
C ASP A 660 21.08 16.75 -14.19
N ALA A 661 21.40 15.45 -14.13
CA ALA A 661 22.76 14.97 -13.90
C ALA A 661 23.76 15.51 -14.94
N ALA A 662 23.43 15.43 -16.24
CA ALA A 662 24.27 16.00 -17.29
C ALA A 662 24.41 17.53 -17.19
N ARG A 663 23.33 18.24 -16.81
CA ARG A 663 23.36 19.70 -16.57
C ARG A 663 24.27 20.05 -15.40
N VAL A 664 24.20 19.33 -14.29
CA VAL A 664 25.01 19.55 -13.08
C VAL A 664 26.47 19.23 -13.34
N THR A 665 26.79 18.07 -13.94
CA THR A 665 28.19 17.71 -14.24
C THR A 665 28.82 18.63 -15.30
N SER A 666 28.05 19.18 -16.25
CA SER A 666 28.54 20.21 -17.19
C SER A 666 29.06 21.49 -16.52
N ARG A 667 28.68 21.73 -15.25
CA ARG A 667 29.17 22.85 -14.42
C ARG A 667 30.23 22.44 -13.41
N GLY A 668 30.79 21.24 -13.54
CA GLY A 668 31.84 20.74 -12.66
C GLY A 668 31.35 20.34 -11.26
N LYS A 669 30.05 20.13 -11.08
CA LYS A 669 29.40 19.76 -9.81
C LYS A 669 29.09 18.26 -9.77
N VAL A 670 28.91 17.73 -8.55
CA VAL A 670 28.39 16.38 -8.32
C VAL A 670 26.86 16.43 -8.33
N TYR A 671 26.21 15.46 -8.97
CA TYR A 671 24.74 15.35 -8.99
C TYR A 671 24.22 14.29 -8.02
N LEU A 672 23.14 14.62 -7.31
CA LEU A 672 22.38 13.75 -6.42
C LEU A 672 20.87 13.88 -6.73
N ALA A 673 20.15 12.77 -6.90
CA ALA A 673 18.71 12.77 -6.64
C ALA A 673 18.52 12.64 -5.12
N GLY A 674 18.20 13.76 -4.46
CA GLY A 674 18.11 13.88 -3.00
C GLY A 674 16.90 13.15 -2.43
N GLU A 675 15.80 13.17 -3.18
CA GLU A 675 14.57 12.43 -2.93
C GLU A 675 13.90 12.03 -4.25
N HIS A 676 13.26 10.86 -4.24
CA HIS A 676 12.32 10.42 -5.27
C HIS A 676 11.27 9.52 -4.63
N GLY A 677 10.05 9.50 -5.17
CA GLY A 677 9.02 8.56 -4.71
C GLY A 677 9.49 7.12 -4.89
N SER A 678 9.43 6.31 -3.84
CA SER A 678 9.87 4.92 -3.82
C SER A 678 9.10 3.99 -4.78
N ASP A 679 7.82 4.33 -4.97
CA ASP A 679 6.76 3.72 -5.79
C ASP A 679 7.01 3.69 -7.32
N SER A 680 8.03 4.41 -7.78
CA SER A 680 8.07 4.89 -9.17
C SER A 680 9.25 4.40 -10.01
N LEU A 681 10.20 3.66 -9.43
CA LEU A 681 11.35 3.12 -10.18
C LEU A 681 11.07 1.72 -10.73
N THR A 682 10.98 1.60 -12.05
CA THR A 682 11.00 0.28 -12.69
C THR A 682 12.40 -0.33 -12.66
N ALA A 683 12.51 -1.63 -12.93
CA ALA A 683 13.81 -2.30 -13.11
C ALA A 683 14.64 -1.70 -14.27
N ALA A 684 13.98 -1.11 -15.30
CA ALA A 684 14.65 -0.45 -16.41
C ALA A 684 15.18 0.94 -16.03
N ASP A 685 14.45 1.68 -15.20
CA ASP A 685 14.91 2.95 -14.61
C ASP A 685 16.11 2.72 -13.70
N ALA A 686 16.05 1.70 -12.83
CA ALA A 686 17.16 1.30 -11.96
C ALA A 686 18.44 0.98 -12.76
N LEU A 687 18.33 0.28 -13.90
CA LEU A 687 19.48 0.02 -14.78
C LEU A 687 20.00 1.32 -15.42
N THR A 688 19.10 2.14 -15.96
CA THR A 688 19.42 3.42 -16.62
C THR A 688 20.16 4.40 -15.69
N LEU A 689 19.73 4.49 -14.43
CA LEU A 689 20.37 5.32 -13.40
C LEU A 689 21.72 4.73 -12.94
N ALA A 690 21.82 3.41 -12.81
CA ALA A 690 23.07 2.75 -12.47
C ALA A 690 24.13 2.91 -13.57
N ASP A 691 23.76 2.77 -14.84
CA ASP A 691 24.69 2.87 -15.98
C ASP A 691 25.12 4.31 -16.31
N ASN A 692 24.36 5.34 -15.92
CA ASN A 692 24.70 6.74 -16.20
C ASN A 692 25.80 7.26 -15.24
N PRO A 693 27.05 7.51 -15.70
CA PRO A 693 28.15 7.91 -14.83
C PRO A 693 28.01 9.32 -14.24
N ASN A 694 27.11 10.16 -14.76
CA ASN A 694 26.82 11.47 -14.17
C ASN A 694 25.95 11.35 -12.91
N VAL A 695 25.17 10.27 -12.77
CA VAL A 695 24.33 10.02 -11.59
C VAL A 695 25.22 9.48 -10.47
N THR A 696 25.57 10.34 -9.50
CA THR A 696 26.43 9.92 -8.38
C THR A 696 25.62 9.29 -7.24
N GLY A 697 24.48 9.88 -6.90
CA GLY A 697 23.60 9.40 -5.83
C GLY A 697 22.12 9.39 -6.23
N VAL A 698 21.37 8.43 -5.69
CA VAL A 698 19.89 8.38 -5.76
C VAL A 698 19.35 7.93 -4.40
N LEU A 699 18.36 8.64 -3.85
CA LEU A 699 17.81 8.34 -2.53
C LEU A 699 16.28 8.24 -2.60
N SER A 700 15.75 7.07 -2.24
CA SER A 700 14.30 6.87 -2.19
C SER A 700 13.67 7.55 -0.98
N TRP A 701 12.43 7.98 -1.12
CA TRP A 701 11.56 8.41 -0.04
C TRP A 701 10.43 7.40 0.12
N SER A 702 10.14 6.83 1.29
CA SER A 702 10.93 6.83 2.54
C SER A 702 10.93 5.42 3.15
N LEU A 703 11.92 5.08 3.98
CA LEU A 703 12.01 3.75 4.60
C LEU A 703 11.56 3.80 6.07
N PHE A 704 10.74 2.83 6.46
CA PHE A 704 10.37 2.60 7.85
C PHE A 704 10.77 1.19 8.31
N GLY A 705 11.08 1.08 9.60
CA GLY A 705 11.46 -0.18 10.25
C GLY A 705 10.29 -0.81 11.00
N HIS A 706 10.58 -1.86 11.76
CA HIS A 706 9.60 -2.47 12.65
C HIS A 706 9.18 -1.51 13.79
N ALA A 707 7.95 -1.61 14.28
CA ALA A 707 7.51 -0.89 15.47
C ALA A 707 8.03 -1.54 16.76
N ASP A 708 7.99 -0.81 17.88
CA ASP A 708 8.55 -1.27 19.17
C ASP A 708 7.84 -2.49 19.78
N ASP A 709 6.60 -2.74 19.39
CA ASP A 709 5.75 -3.80 19.91
C ASP A 709 5.48 -4.89 18.87
N HIS A 710 4.98 -4.57 17.67
CA HIS A 710 4.78 -5.53 16.57
C HIS A 710 4.55 -4.86 15.21
N GLY A 711 4.78 -5.60 14.11
CA GLY A 711 4.59 -5.10 12.76
C GLY A 711 5.59 -3.98 12.37
N TYR A 712 5.20 -3.16 11.40
CA TYR A 712 5.97 -1.99 10.94
C TYR A 712 5.45 -0.68 11.51
N VAL A 713 6.32 0.33 11.57
CA VAL A 713 5.91 1.71 11.80
C VAL A 713 5.16 2.20 10.57
N GLN A 714 3.83 2.27 10.65
CA GLN A 714 3.02 2.79 9.56
C GLN A 714 3.20 4.31 9.41
N HIS A 715 3.32 4.75 8.16
CA HIS A 715 3.34 6.15 7.74
C HIS A 715 2.59 6.24 6.39
N ASP A 716 1.64 7.17 6.28
CA ASP A 716 0.70 7.23 5.15
C ASP A 716 0.92 8.48 4.30
N ASP A 717 2.09 8.51 3.64
CA ASP A 717 2.49 9.52 2.65
C ASP A 717 2.35 9.02 1.20
N GLY A 718 1.90 7.77 1.01
CA GLY A 718 1.86 7.08 -0.29
C GLY A 718 3.22 6.61 -0.83
N PHE A 719 4.31 6.81 -0.09
CA PHE A 719 5.70 6.51 -0.51
C PHE A 719 6.50 5.69 0.52
N THR A 720 5.86 5.26 1.60
CA THR A 720 6.48 4.46 2.65
C THR A 720 6.86 3.06 2.17
N LEU A 721 8.11 2.66 2.44
CA LEU A 721 8.63 1.31 2.22
C LEU A 721 8.82 0.58 3.55
N HIS A 722 8.39 -0.68 3.59
CA HIS A 722 8.78 -1.68 4.58
C HIS A 722 9.55 -2.82 3.90
N TYR A 723 10.51 -3.44 4.58
CA TYR A 723 11.21 -4.62 4.06
C TYR A 723 10.64 -5.91 4.68
N PRO A 724 10.23 -6.93 3.89
CA PRO A 724 10.39 -7.04 2.43
C PRO A 724 9.29 -6.33 1.62
N GLY A 725 8.20 -5.91 2.26
CA GLY A 725 7.10 -5.15 1.66
C GLY A 725 5.72 -5.74 1.99
N ASP A 726 4.78 -4.88 2.37
CA ASP A 726 3.45 -5.27 2.86
C ASP A 726 2.57 -5.82 1.73
N THR A 727 2.52 -5.10 0.62
CA THR A 727 1.74 -5.43 -0.58
C THR A 727 2.61 -6.02 -1.67
N ALA A 728 1.99 -6.59 -2.72
CA ALA A 728 2.73 -7.09 -3.89
C ALA A 728 3.42 -5.96 -4.67
N ALA A 729 2.83 -4.76 -4.68
CA ALA A 729 3.44 -3.54 -5.22
C ALA A 729 4.69 -3.16 -4.41
N MET A 730 4.54 -2.94 -3.11
CA MET A 730 5.66 -2.54 -2.23
C MET A 730 6.82 -3.55 -2.28
N ARG A 731 6.55 -4.86 -2.36
CA ARG A 731 7.60 -5.89 -2.55
C ARG A 731 8.37 -5.71 -3.87
N THR A 732 7.72 -5.25 -4.92
CA THR A 732 8.34 -4.92 -6.21
C THR A 732 9.21 -3.67 -6.08
N ASP A 733 8.71 -2.64 -5.40
CA ASP A 733 9.41 -1.36 -5.20
C ASP A 733 10.66 -1.53 -4.32
N VAL A 734 10.55 -2.28 -3.22
CA VAL A 734 11.68 -2.68 -2.36
C VAL A 734 12.75 -3.41 -3.16
N LEU A 735 12.35 -4.33 -4.06
CA LEU A 735 13.28 -5.06 -4.92
C LEU A 735 13.96 -4.14 -5.95
N ALA A 736 13.22 -3.20 -6.56
CA ALA A 736 13.76 -2.24 -7.52
C ALA A 736 14.78 -1.30 -6.87
N ASN A 737 14.42 -0.70 -5.73
CA ASN A 737 15.29 0.19 -4.96
C ASN A 737 16.54 -0.55 -4.43
N ALA A 738 16.38 -1.77 -3.90
CA ALA A 738 17.51 -2.58 -3.43
C ALA A 738 18.41 -3.10 -4.57
N ALA A 739 17.86 -3.30 -5.77
CA ALA A 739 18.62 -3.62 -6.97
C ALA A 739 19.43 -2.41 -7.47
N LEU A 740 18.81 -1.23 -7.55
CA LEU A 740 19.52 0.02 -7.89
C LEU A 740 20.72 0.23 -6.96
N ALA A 741 20.51 0.20 -5.64
CA ALA A 741 21.57 0.38 -4.64
C ALA A 741 22.73 -0.62 -4.80
N LYS A 742 22.41 -1.88 -5.13
CA LYS A 742 23.41 -2.92 -5.42
C LYS A 742 24.19 -2.67 -6.72
N MET A 743 23.53 -2.21 -7.78
CA MET A 743 24.17 -1.95 -9.08
C MET A 743 25.08 -0.71 -9.02
N ILE A 744 24.56 0.40 -8.50
CA ILE A 744 25.28 1.69 -8.49
C ILE A 744 26.39 1.76 -7.43
N GLY A 745 26.22 1.08 -6.29
CA GLY A 745 27.19 1.10 -5.17
C GLY A 745 28.41 0.19 -5.37
N GLY A 746 28.35 -0.74 -6.32
CA GLY A 746 29.41 -1.71 -6.60
C GLY A 746 29.65 -2.74 -5.48
N GLN A 747 30.65 -3.61 -5.65
CA GLN A 747 31.00 -4.64 -4.65
C GLN A 747 31.85 -4.07 -3.51
N ARG A 748 31.22 -3.30 -2.62
CA ARG A 748 31.87 -2.76 -1.42
C ARG A 748 31.83 -3.75 -0.27
N ARG A 749 33.00 -4.00 0.33
CA ARG A 749 33.14 -4.86 1.51
C ARG A 749 32.77 -4.08 2.78
N LEU A 750 31.48 -4.11 3.10
CA LEU A 750 30.91 -3.44 4.27
C LEU A 750 30.97 -4.36 5.51
N PRO A 751 30.86 -3.80 6.74
CA PRO A 751 30.82 -4.59 7.97
C PRO A 751 29.67 -5.62 7.97
N ALA A 752 29.87 -6.74 8.65
CA ALA A 752 28.79 -7.70 8.90
C ALA A 752 27.79 -7.09 9.90
N LEU A 753 26.49 -7.22 9.60
CA LEU A 753 25.43 -6.77 10.51
C LEU A 753 25.20 -7.83 11.61
N PRO A 754 25.07 -7.43 12.89
CA PRO A 754 24.58 -8.33 13.93
C PRO A 754 23.08 -8.58 13.72
N VAL A 755 22.64 -9.84 13.73
CA VAL A 755 21.21 -10.17 13.65
C VAL A 755 20.56 -9.92 15.01
N THR A 756 19.55 -9.06 15.06
CA THR A 756 18.65 -8.92 16.21
C THR A 756 17.65 -10.07 16.20
N PRO A 757 17.51 -10.87 17.27
CA PRO A 757 16.42 -11.85 17.36
C PRO A 757 15.05 -11.16 17.51
N PRO A 758 13.96 -11.74 16.96
CA PRO A 758 12.63 -11.22 17.21
C PRO A 758 12.30 -11.31 18.71
N LEU A 759 11.48 -10.40 19.21
CA LEU A 759 11.08 -10.37 20.62
C LEU A 759 9.57 -10.55 20.72
N ILE A 760 9.10 -11.60 21.39
CA ILE A 760 7.68 -11.69 21.76
C ILE A 760 7.40 -10.61 22.81
N THR A 761 6.58 -9.64 22.44
CA THR A 761 6.25 -8.47 23.25
C THR A 761 4.98 -8.70 24.07
N SER A 762 4.07 -9.55 23.60
CA SER A 762 2.97 -10.07 24.41
C SER A 762 2.50 -11.48 24.00
N ILE A 763 1.87 -12.15 24.95
CA ILE A 763 0.90 -13.23 24.73
C ILE A 763 -0.38 -12.76 25.44
N THR A 764 -1.31 -12.21 24.69
CA THR A 764 -2.64 -11.77 25.14
C THR A 764 -3.68 -12.85 24.87
N LYS A 765 -4.92 -12.63 25.32
CA LYS A 765 -6.07 -13.48 24.96
C LYS A 765 -7.18 -12.70 24.28
N GLN A 766 -7.45 -13.03 23.04
CA GLN A 766 -8.62 -12.57 22.31
C GLN A 766 -9.69 -13.66 22.38
N SER A 767 -10.72 -13.42 23.20
CA SER A 767 -11.76 -14.42 23.53
C SER A 767 -11.19 -15.74 24.06
N GLY A 768 -10.08 -15.70 24.83
CA GLY A 768 -9.40 -16.88 25.38
C GLY A 768 -8.49 -17.66 24.41
N ILE A 769 -8.43 -17.30 23.13
CA ILE A 769 -7.40 -17.76 22.20
C ILE A 769 -6.12 -16.97 22.49
N ASN A 770 -4.97 -17.64 22.62
CA ASN A 770 -3.67 -16.97 22.73
C ASN A 770 -3.37 -16.21 21.44
N GLU A 771 -3.07 -14.94 21.61
CA GLU A 771 -2.65 -13.99 20.59
C GLU A 771 -1.21 -13.60 20.90
N ILE A 772 -0.30 -13.80 19.95
CA ILE A 772 1.14 -13.67 20.16
C ILE A 772 1.64 -12.51 19.31
N ALA A 773 1.98 -11.39 19.96
CA ALA A 773 2.61 -10.25 19.32
C ALA A 773 4.13 -10.36 19.42
N TRP A 774 4.85 -10.06 18.32
CA TRP A 774 6.30 -9.91 18.35
C TRP A 774 6.78 -8.69 17.58
N ARG A 775 7.83 -8.08 18.13
CA ARG A 775 8.69 -7.14 17.45
C ARG A 775 9.57 -7.89 16.45
N GLY A 776 9.59 -7.42 15.21
CA GLY A 776 10.22 -8.08 14.08
C GLY A 776 11.76 -8.06 14.08
N THR A 777 12.34 -8.26 12.90
CA THR A 777 13.79 -8.43 12.73
C THR A 777 14.23 -7.92 11.37
N ALA A 778 15.06 -6.87 11.31
CA ALA A 778 15.69 -6.41 10.07
C ALA A 778 16.25 -7.57 9.22
N GLY A 779 15.69 -7.74 8.01
CA GLY A 779 16.08 -8.79 7.06
C GLY A 779 15.31 -10.11 7.16
N ALA A 780 14.41 -10.25 8.14
CA ALA A 780 13.37 -11.26 8.08
C ALA A 780 12.49 -11.04 6.84
N HIS A 781 11.99 -12.13 6.29
CA HIS A 781 11.05 -12.13 5.18
C HIS A 781 9.74 -12.82 5.56
N THR A 782 9.80 -13.75 6.51
CA THR A 782 8.68 -14.41 7.19
C THR A 782 9.15 -14.92 8.56
N TYR A 783 8.21 -15.39 9.38
CA TYR A 783 8.46 -15.99 10.68
C TYR A 783 7.82 -17.36 10.80
N ARG A 784 8.34 -18.12 11.76
CA ARG A 784 7.77 -19.39 12.21
C ARG A 784 7.43 -19.29 13.68
N VAL A 785 6.14 -19.39 14.03
CA VAL A 785 5.70 -19.48 15.43
C VAL A 785 5.78 -20.93 15.88
N GLN A 786 6.40 -21.15 17.04
CA GLN A 786 6.55 -22.47 17.65
C GLN A 786 6.12 -22.46 19.11
N ARG A 787 5.60 -23.59 19.59
CA ARG A 787 5.07 -23.76 20.96
C ARG A 787 5.62 -25.00 21.65
N SER A 788 5.83 -24.93 22.95
CA SER A 788 6.03 -26.08 23.83
C SER A 788 5.06 -26.06 25.01
N VAL A 789 4.39 -27.19 25.25
CA VAL A 789 3.52 -27.42 26.42
C VAL A 789 4.26 -28.08 27.59
N ARG A 790 5.59 -28.22 27.50
CA ARG A 790 6.47 -28.70 28.60
C ARG A 790 7.47 -27.62 29.04
N GLY A 791 7.13 -26.35 28.81
CA GLY A 791 7.97 -25.19 29.14
C GLY A 791 9.10 -24.93 28.13
N ALA A 792 9.89 -23.88 28.38
CA ALA A 792 10.89 -23.36 27.44
C ALA A 792 12.00 -24.34 27.00
N HIS A 793 12.24 -25.41 27.76
CA HIS A 793 13.22 -26.46 27.45
C HIS A 793 12.58 -27.77 26.94
N GLY A 794 11.26 -27.79 26.74
CA GLY A 794 10.53 -28.93 26.19
C GLY A 794 10.69 -29.09 24.67
N PRO A 795 10.08 -30.14 24.09
CA PRO A 795 9.97 -30.29 22.64
C PRO A 795 9.12 -29.17 22.05
N TRP A 796 9.48 -28.70 20.86
CA TRP A 796 8.85 -27.57 20.17
C TRP A 796 8.06 -28.04 18.95
N THR A 797 6.78 -27.68 18.89
CA THR A 797 5.90 -27.90 17.74
C THR A 797 5.82 -26.60 16.94
N THR A 798 6.02 -26.67 15.62
CA THR A 798 5.72 -25.55 14.71
C THR A 798 4.21 -25.42 14.53
N LEU A 799 3.67 -24.21 14.68
CA LEU A 799 2.23 -23.96 14.52
C LEU A 799 1.91 -23.38 13.14
N THR A 800 2.77 -22.51 12.61
CA THR A 800 2.66 -21.90 11.28
C THR A 800 3.22 -22.86 10.23
N THR A 801 2.34 -23.62 9.56
CA THR A 801 2.69 -24.52 8.44
C THR A 801 3.11 -23.72 7.21
N THR A 802 2.35 -22.68 6.87
CA THR A 802 2.79 -21.57 6.02
C THR A 802 3.49 -20.51 6.88
N PRO A 803 4.70 -20.03 6.54
CA PRO A 803 5.34 -18.94 7.25
C PRO A 803 4.54 -17.63 7.18
N VAL A 804 4.55 -16.86 8.27
CA VAL A 804 3.76 -15.63 8.45
C VAL A 804 4.62 -14.37 8.35
N GLY A 805 4.09 -13.24 7.90
CA GLY A 805 4.78 -11.95 7.79
C GLY A 805 4.72 -11.10 9.07
N ASP A 806 5.31 -9.90 9.03
CA ASP A 806 5.19 -8.90 10.10
C ASP A 806 3.77 -8.30 10.20
N ASN A 807 2.96 -8.37 9.14
CA ASN A 807 1.56 -7.93 9.16
C ASN A 807 0.58 -9.00 9.67
N ASP A 808 1.07 -10.22 9.93
CA ASP A 808 0.28 -11.32 10.52
C ASP A 808 0.41 -11.36 12.06
N THR A 809 1.20 -10.46 12.66
CA THR A 809 1.24 -10.25 14.12
C THR A 809 0.32 -9.09 14.48
N PRO A 810 -0.50 -9.18 15.55
CA PRO A 810 -0.55 -10.25 16.55
C PRO A 810 -1.16 -11.55 16.02
N TRP A 811 -0.42 -12.66 16.13
CA TRP A 811 -0.80 -13.93 15.51
C TRP A 811 -1.57 -14.83 16.48
N LEU A 812 -2.69 -15.37 16.04
CA LEU A 812 -3.53 -16.24 16.85
C LEU A 812 -3.07 -17.69 16.80
N ASP A 813 -2.96 -18.36 17.96
CA ASP A 813 -2.81 -19.82 18.03
C ASP A 813 -4.19 -20.50 18.07
N PRO A 814 -4.74 -20.97 16.94
CA PRO A 814 -6.08 -21.56 16.90
C PRO A 814 -6.13 -22.94 17.60
N THR A 815 -4.99 -23.45 18.06
CA THR A 815 -4.87 -24.69 18.84
C THR A 815 -4.52 -24.41 20.30
N THR A 816 -4.79 -23.20 20.80
CA THR A 816 -4.44 -22.70 22.15
C THR A 816 -4.65 -23.78 23.24
N PRO A 817 -3.59 -24.17 23.97
CA PRO A 817 -3.67 -25.27 24.91
C PRO A 817 -4.30 -24.81 26.22
N GLN A 818 -5.10 -25.69 26.83
CA GLN A 818 -5.71 -25.48 28.15
C GLN A 818 -4.72 -25.75 29.31
N THR A 819 -3.43 -25.60 29.05
CA THR A 819 -2.31 -25.79 29.98
C THR A 819 -1.26 -24.69 29.77
N GLN A 820 -0.29 -24.57 30.66
CA GLN A 820 0.78 -23.59 30.50
C GLN A 820 1.61 -23.89 29.24
N ALA A 821 1.79 -22.87 28.41
CA ALA A 821 2.58 -22.98 27.18
C ALA A 821 3.70 -21.94 27.14
N SER A 822 4.77 -22.28 26.44
CA SER A 822 5.84 -21.37 26.03
C SER A 822 5.84 -21.25 24.52
N TYR A 823 5.95 -20.03 24.00
CA TYR A 823 6.04 -19.71 22.59
C TYR A 823 7.42 -19.15 22.27
N ARG A 824 7.88 -19.36 21.04
CA ARG A 824 9.05 -18.68 20.47
C ARG A 824 8.79 -18.40 18.99
N VAL A 825 9.36 -17.32 18.49
CA VAL A 825 9.25 -16.90 17.09
C VAL A 825 10.63 -17.02 16.45
N SER A 826 10.71 -17.66 15.28
CA SER A 826 11.95 -17.74 14.49
C SER A 826 11.83 -16.89 13.24
N ALA A 827 12.66 -15.86 13.12
CA ALA A 827 12.80 -15.05 11.91
C ALA A 827 13.46 -15.88 10.79
N LEU A 828 12.89 -15.86 9.59
CA LEU A 828 13.36 -16.59 8.42
C LEU A 828 13.76 -15.62 7.30
N ASP A 829 14.83 -15.94 6.59
CA ASP A 829 15.21 -15.22 5.37
C ASP A 829 14.35 -15.62 4.16
N ARG A 830 14.57 -14.98 3.02
CA ARG A 830 13.89 -15.28 1.74
C ARG A 830 14.04 -16.74 1.27
N ALA A 831 15.04 -17.48 1.77
CA ALA A 831 15.25 -18.89 1.47
C ALA A 831 14.66 -19.84 2.55
N GLY A 832 13.88 -19.30 3.51
CA GLY A 832 13.27 -20.06 4.60
C GLY A 832 14.26 -20.49 5.69
N ARG A 833 15.50 -19.98 5.68
CA ARG A 833 16.54 -20.30 6.67
C ARG A 833 16.37 -19.42 7.89
N THR A 834 16.47 -20.00 9.09
CA THR A 834 16.35 -19.24 10.33
C THR A 834 17.53 -18.29 10.52
N LEU A 835 17.23 -16.99 10.60
CA LEU A 835 18.18 -15.92 10.93
C LEU A 835 18.45 -15.88 12.44
N ALA A 836 17.37 -15.86 13.24
CA ALA A 836 17.41 -15.85 14.69
C ALA A 836 16.10 -16.39 15.28
N THR A 837 16.11 -16.74 16.56
CA THR A 837 14.93 -17.19 17.30
C THR A 837 14.80 -16.41 18.61
N SER A 838 13.57 -16.01 18.94
CA SER A 838 13.27 -15.25 20.15
C SER A 838 13.64 -16.00 21.43
N ALA A 839 13.84 -15.25 22.51
CA ALA A 839 13.69 -15.81 23.84
C ALA A 839 12.26 -16.38 24.00
N PRO A 840 12.08 -17.54 24.66
CA PRO A 840 10.74 -18.05 24.94
C PRO A 840 9.95 -17.17 25.91
N LEU A 841 8.73 -16.78 25.55
CA LEU A 841 7.75 -16.20 26.46
C LEU A 841 6.67 -17.24 26.77
N GLY A 842 6.12 -17.26 27.98
CA GLY A 842 5.14 -18.27 28.36
C GLY A 842 4.05 -17.75 29.29
N ALA A 843 2.83 -18.23 29.05
CA ALA A 843 1.60 -17.85 29.73
C ALA A 843 0.76 -19.09 30.09
N GLY A 844 0.00 -19.00 31.17
CA GLY A 844 -1.03 -19.97 31.53
C GLY A 844 -2.32 -19.85 30.68
N PRO A 845 -3.22 -20.84 30.78
CA PRO A 845 -4.49 -20.85 30.02
C PRO A 845 -5.46 -19.73 30.40
N SER A 846 -5.22 -19.03 31.52
CA SER A 846 -5.99 -17.88 32.00
C SER A 846 -5.12 -16.66 32.29
N GLN A 847 -3.92 -16.57 31.70
CA GLN A 847 -2.96 -15.49 31.94
C GLN A 847 -2.58 -14.75 30.65
N ASP A 848 -2.42 -13.44 30.74
CA ASP A 848 -1.71 -12.63 29.75
C ASP A 848 -0.26 -12.46 30.21
N ALA A 849 0.68 -12.37 29.26
CA ALA A 849 2.08 -12.08 29.51
C ALA A 849 2.54 -10.94 28.61
N GLU A 850 3.19 -9.92 29.17
CA GLU A 850 3.69 -8.75 28.45
C GLU A 850 5.15 -8.46 28.81
N VAL A 851 5.90 -7.99 27.83
CA VAL A 851 7.29 -7.53 27.99
C VAL A 851 7.33 -6.02 27.84
N ASP A 852 7.85 -5.33 28.86
CA ASP A 852 8.27 -3.94 28.76
C ASP A 852 9.75 -3.92 28.36
N THR A 853 10.00 -3.36 27.17
CA THR A 853 11.31 -3.25 26.51
C THR A 853 12.14 -2.08 27.01
N LEU A 854 11.57 -1.21 27.85
CA LEU A 854 12.18 0.01 28.42
C LEU A 854 12.61 1.05 27.36
N GLN A 855 12.18 0.90 26.10
CA GLN A 855 12.53 1.79 24.98
C GLN A 855 12.01 3.21 25.18
N ASN A 856 10.84 3.35 25.78
CA ASN A 856 10.20 4.61 26.15
C ASN A 856 9.69 4.52 27.61
N TRP A 857 9.09 5.61 28.11
CA TRP A 857 8.55 5.66 29.48
C TRP A 857 7.07 5.26 29.57
N ALA A 858 6.39 5.00 28.46
CA ALA A 858 4.93 4.93 28.39
C ALA A 858 4.29 3.79 29.20
N ARG A 859 5.03 2.70 29.47
CA ARG A 859 4.57 1.58 30.31
C ARG A 859 4.81 1.79 31.81
N MET A 860 5.53 2.85 32.22
CA MET A 860 5.75 3.20 33.62
C MET A 860 4.68 4.17 34.11
N SER A 861 4.12 3.92 35.30
CA SER A 861 3.16 4.82 35.93
C SER A 861 3.80 6.01 36.65
N ALA A 862 5.07 5.87 37.06
CA ALA A 862 5.90 6.95 37.58
C ALA A 862 7.39 6.57 37.54
N HIS A 863 8.28 7.55 37.39
CA HIS A 863 9.72 7.36 37.58
C HIS A 863 10.38 8.64 38.11
N SER A 864 11.65 8.53 38.51
CA SER A 864 12.47 9.68 38.93
C SER A 864 13.25 10.31 37.77
N ASP A 865 13.43 11.63 37.77
CA ASP A 865 14.25 12.40 36.81
C ASP A 865 15.75 12.03 36.85
N SER A 866 16.17 11.37 37.93
CA SER A 866 17.53 10.86 38.11
C SER A 866 17.81 9.58 37.32
N LEU A 867 16.79 8.89 36.78
CA LEU A 867 16.96 7.77 35.88
C LEU A 867 17.47 8.23 34.51
N GLN A 868 18.31 7.39 33.91
CA GLN A 868 18.83 7.56 32.56
C GLN A 868 18.54 6.29 31.77
N ARG A 869 17.98 6.46 30.58
CA ARG A 869 17.80 5.42 29.58
C ARG A 869 19.02 5.41 28.66
N ALA A 870 19.55 4.23 28.35
CA ALA A 870 20.71 4.07 27.45
C ALA A 870 20.68 2.72 26.69
N PRO A 871 21.26 2.64 25.48
CA PRO A 871 21.37 1.38 24.73
C PRO A 871 22.18 0.33 25.50
N ASP A 872 21.74 -0.93 25.47
CA ASP A 872 22.35 -2.04 26.20
C ASP A 872 23.23 -2.94 25.32
N GLY A 873 24.44 -2.45 25.05
CA GLY A 873 25.44 -3.13 24.23
C GLY A 873 25.34 -2.71 22.76
N ASP A 874 25.75 -3.60 21.86
CA ASP A 874 25.72 -3.38 20.41
C ASP A 874 24.39 -3.82 19.75
N GLY A 875 23.33 -3.99 20.54
CA GLY A 875 22.01 -4.45 20.09
C GLY A 875 20.89 -3.44 20.34
N ASP A 876 19.67 -3.94 20.24
CA ASP A 876 18.41 -3.21 20.45
C ASP A 876 17.94 -3.19 21.91
N GLY A 877 18.67 -3.82 22.82
CA GLY A 877 18.38 -3.79 24.25
C GLY A 877 18.49 -2.38 24.81
N VAL A 878 17.71 -2.09 25.86
CA VAL A 878 17.77 -0.82 26.58
C VAL A 878 17.91 -1.08 28.06
N ARG A 879 18.75 -0.26 28.72
CA ARG A 879 18.89 -0.24 30.16
C ARG A 879 18.40 1.06 30.77
N ILE A 880 17.80 0.97 31.95
CA ILE A 880 17.53 2.12 32.83
C ILE A 880 18.30 1.97 34.13
N ALA A 881 18.92 3.06 34.59
CA ALA A 881 19.59 3.15 35.88
C ALA A 881 19.64 4.60 36.36
N PRO A 882 19.70 4.89 37.67
CA PRO A 882 20.02 6.23 38.13
C PRO A 882 21.45 6.64 37.76
N ARG A 883 21.69 7.95 37.70
CA ARG A 883 23.05 8.53 37.75
C ARG A 883 23.82 7.95 38.96
N PRO A 884 25.14 7.70 38.86
CA PRO A 884 25.93 7.24 39.99
C PRO A 884 25.74 8.12 41.23
N ARG A 885 25.51 7.48 42.38
CA ARG A 885 25.22 8.09 43.70
C ARG A 885 23.89 8.86 43.80
N ALA A 886 23.01 8.80 42.80
CA ALA A 886 21.63 9.28 42.93
C ALA A 886 20.69 8.17 43.42
N THR A 887 19.64 8.54 44.16
CA THR A 887 18.47 7.70 44.40
C THR A 887 17.49 7.80 43.24
N ALA A 888 16.76 6.72 42.95
CA ALA A 888 15.66 6.74 41.98
C ALA A 888 14.61 5.68 42.29
N HIS A 889 13.44 5.82 41.67
CA HIS A 889 12.44 4.76 41.55
C HIS A 889 11.88 4.69 40.12
N ALA A 890 11.37 3.52 39.76
CA ALA A 890 10.53 3.27 38.57
C ALA A 890 9.35 2.40 39.01
N ALA A 891 8.13 2.79 38.66
CA ALA A 891 6.89 2.16 39.10
C ALA A 891 6.01 1.77 37.91
N TRP A 892 5.33 0.63 38.04
CA TRP A 892 4.38 0.10 37.07
C TRP A 892 3.05 -0.15 37.79
N LYS A 893 1.95 0.32 37.17
CA LYS A 893 0.58 0.03 37.61
C LYS A 893 0.18 -1.35 37.10
N VAL A 894 -0.58 -2.10 37.89
CA VAL A 894 -1.21 -3.34 37.42
C VAL A 894 -2.72 -3.17 37.50
N GLU A 895 -3.37 -3.23 36.34
CA GLU A 895 -4.82 -3.11 36.26
C GLU A 895 -5.48 -4.43 36.66
N ARG A 896 -6.45 -4.33 37.58
CA ARG A 896 -7.08 -5.44 38.33
C ARG A 896 -6.12 -6.10 39.33
N PRO A 897 -6.29 -5.89 40.65
CA PRO A 897 -5.33 -6.30 41.69
C PRO A 897 -5.37 -7.80 42.05
N GLU A 898 -5.82 -8.64 41.11
CA GLU A 898 -5.74 -10.08 41.19
C GLU A 898 -4.31 -10.57 40.86
N ALA A 899 -3.97 -11.81 41.22
CA ALA A 899 -2.57 -12.23 41.33
C ALA A 899 -1.77 -12.07 40.02
N PHE A 900 -0.64 -11.38 40.11
CA PHE A 900 0.31 -11.19 39.01
C PHE A 900 1.72 -11.64 39.40
N THR A 901 2.59 -11.80 38.40
CA THR A 901 4.03 -12.02 38.57
C THR A 901 4.80 -10.97 37.79
N ALA A 902 5.66 -10.22 38.47
CA ALA A 902 6.63 -9.33 37.83
C ALA A 902 8.01 -9.98 37.81
N ARG A 903 8.73 -9.89 36.69
CA ARG A 903 10.10 -10.37 36.51
C ARG A 903 10.98 -9.25 35.98
N PHE A 904 11.84 -8.71 36.82
CA PHE A 904 12.78 -7.64 36.47
C PHE A 904 14.15 -8.24 36.15
N ALA A 905 14.68 -8.03 34.95
CA ALA A 905 16.01 -8.45 34.55
C ALA A 905 17.04 -7.36 34.86
N THR A 906 18.11 -7.68 35.58
CA THR A 906 19.17 -6.74 35.97
C THR A 906 20.54 -7.41 36.01
N ARG A 907 21.64 -6.65 36.16
CA ARG A 907 23.01 -7.21 36.16
C ARG A 907 23.46 -7.68 37.54
N ALA A 908 24.09 -8.84 37.59
CA ALA A 908 24.41 -9.56 38.82
C ALA A 908 25.58 -8.99 39.64
N ASP A 909 26.42 -8.16 39.03
CA ASP A 909 27.67 -7.61 39.59
C ASP A 909 27.50 -6.25 40.28
N SER A 910 26.29 -5.70 40.24
CA SER A 910 26.00 -4.31 40.57
C SER A 910 25.04 -4.18 41.78
N ALA A 911 24.89 -2.97 42.34
CA ALA A 911 24.04 -2.74 43.49
C ALA A 911 22.54 -2.86 43.12
N LEU A 912 21.95 -4.03 43.41
CA LEU A 912 20.56 -4.37 43.08
C LEU A 912 19.55 -3.42 43.75
N PRO A 913 18.49 -2.98 43.04
CA PRO A 913 17.40 -2.20 43.65
C PRO A 913 16.60 -3.04 44.67
N THR A 914 15.95 -2.34 45.59
CA THR A 914 14.88 -2.92 46.41
C THR A 914 13.57 -2.94 45.62
N THR A 915 12.69 -3.87 45.99
CA THR A 915 11.40 -4.09 45.34
C THR A 915 10.27 -3.75 46.31
N GLU A 916 9.30 -2.96 45.87
CA GLU A 916 8.17 -2.52 46.69
C GLU A 916 6.85 -2.70 45.94
N VAL A 917 5.76 -2.86 46.69
CA VAL A 917 4.39 -3.00 46.15
C VAL A 917 3.43 -2.03 46.85
N THR A 918 2.32 -1.73 46.20
CA THR A 918 1.27 -0.85 46.73
C THR A 918 -0.13 -1.42 46.47
N GLN A 919 -1.06 -1.14 47.38
CA GLN A 919 -2.48 -1.50 47.29
C GLN A 919 -3.34 -0.32 46.82
N ASP A 920 -2.89 0.92 47.08
CA ASP A 920 -3.63 2.17 46.91
C ASP A 920 -2.94 3.16 45.92
N GLY A 921 -1.75 2.81 45.41
CA GLY A 921 -0.92 3.68 44.56
C GLY A 921 -0.02 4.66 45.31
N THR A 922 -0.21 4.84 46.63
CA THR A 922 0.44 5.90 47.42
C THR A 922 1.29 5.36 48.57
N THR A 923 0.82 4.32 49.25
CA THR A 923 1.50 3.61 50.32
C THR A 923 2.29 2.45 49.75
N TRP A 924 3.62 2.50 49.86
CA TRP A 924 4.52 1.49 49.32
C TRP A 924 5.16 0.65 50.44
N LYS A 925 5.13 -0.68 50.28
CA LYS A 925 5.69 -1.65 51.23
C LYS A 925 6.77 -2.48 50.54
N GLN A 926 7.94 -2.59 51.17
CA GLN A 926 9.04 -3.40 50.65
C GLN A 926 8.72 -4.90 50.71
N VAL A 927 8.99 -5.61 49.62
CA VAL A 927 8.84 -7.07 49.51
C VAL A 927 10.19 -7.72 49.17
N LYS A 928 10.36 -9.00 49.52
CA LYS A 928 11.56 -9.77 49.20
C LYS A 928 11.34 -10.53 47.87
N PRO A 929 12.08 -10.23 46.80
CA PRO A 929 11.92 -10.93 45.53
C PRO A 929 12.64 -12.28 45.58
N VAL A 930 12.13 -13.26 44.85
CA VAL A 930 12.87 -14.49 44.52
C VAL A 930 13.92 -14.13 43.48
N ARG A 931 15.19 -14.42 43.78
CA ARG A 931 16.33 -14.06 42.93
C ARG A 931 16.87 -15.31 42.23
N THR A 932 17.00 -15.24 40.92
CA THR A 932 17.67 -16.26 40.10
C THR A 932 18.75 -15.58 39.28
N THR A 933 19.97 -16.12 39.24
CA THR A 933 21.08 -15.55 38.47
C THR A 933 21.59 -16.56 37.45
N THR A 934 21.59 -16.17 36.17
CA THR A 934 22.01 -17.01 35.05
C THR A 934 22.80 -16.14 34.06
N GLY A 935 24.03 -16.56 33.70
CA GLY A 935 24.80 -15.90 32.63
C GLY A 935 25.14 -14.42 32.86
N GLY A 936 25.26 -13.97 34.11
CA GLY A 936 25.51 -12.56 34.46
C GLY A 936 24.26 -11.69 34.64
N THR A 937 23.08 -12.20 34.27
CA THR A 937 21.78 -11.56 34.53
C THR A 937 21.16 -12.13 35.80
N THR A 938 20.72 -11.25 36.71
CA THR A 938 19.87 -11.58 37.85
C THR A 938 18.44 -11.19 37.53
N THR A 939 17.51 -12.14 37.66
CA THR A 939 16.07 -11.88 37.60
C THR A 939 15.53 -11.72 39.02
N LEU A 940 14.88 -10.59 39.30
CA LEU A 940 14.09 -10.36 40.50
C LEU A 940 12.63 -10.70 40.19
N ARG A 941 12.12 -11.79 40.78
CA ARG A 941 10.74 -12.26 40.59
C ARG A 941 9.89 -11.91 41.81
N ILE A 942 8.73 -11.30 41.58
CA ILE A 942 7.77 -10.90 42.62
C ILE A 942 6.42 -11.56 42.33
N GLU A 943 5.85 -12.21 43.33
CA GLU A 943 4.44 -12.61 43.40
C GLU A 943 3.82 -11.89 44.61
N PRO A 944 3.08 -10.79 44.39
CA PRO A 944 2.47 -10.03 45.47
C PRO A 944 1.23 -10.73 46.06
N PRO A 945 0.74 -10.29 47.23
CA PRO A 945 -0.58 -10.67 47.73
C PRO A 945 -1.71 -10.31 46.76
N HIS A 946 -2.81 -11.06 46.83
CA HIS A 946 -4.09 -10.67 46.24
C HIS A 946 -4.53 -9.34 46.87
N ASP A 947 -4.76 -8.29 46.05
CA ASP A 947 -5.01 -6.87 46.39
C ASP A 947 -3.91 -5.84 45.98
N THR A 948 -2.83 -6.26 45.33
CA THR A 948 -1.76 -5.34 44.89
C THR A 948 -2.11 -4.59 43.59
N ALA A 949 -2.09 -3.25 43.61
CA ALA A 949 -2.38 -2.35 42.49
C ALA A 949 -1.12 -1.86 41.72
N GLY A 950 0.08 -2.05 42.25
CA GLY A 950 1.31 -1.63 41.58
C GLY A 950 2.59 -2.18 42.19
N VAL A 951 3.67 -2.12 41.41
CA VAL A 951 5.01 -2.60 41.76
C VAL A 951 6.05 -1.56 41.37
N ARG A 952 7.07 -1.35 42.20
CA ARG A 952 8.19 -0.45 41.88
C ARG A 952 9.55 -1.00 42.28
N LEU A 953 10.57 -0.57 41.54
CA LEU A 953 11.97 -0.69 41.92
C LEU A 953 12.44 0.62 42.54
N VAL A 954 13.26 0.52 43.59
CA VAL A 954 13.90 1.65 44.24
C VAL A 954 15.41 1.41 44.31
N TRP A 955 16.18 2.34 43.76
CA TRP A 955 17.63 2.35 43.84
C TRP A 955 18.09 3.29 44.95
N ALA A 956 18.88 2.76 45.88
CA ALA A 956 19.65 3.55 46.84
C ALA A 956 20.83 4.24 46.15
N ALA A 957 21.34 5.31 46.76
CA ALA A 957 22.52 6.03 46.29
C ALA A 957 23.77 5.13 46.29
N ALA A 958 24.13 4.59 45.14
CA ALA A 958 25.25 3.66 44.95
C ALA A 958 26.18 4.14 43.82
N SER A 959 27.49 3.87 43.93
CA SER A 959 28.45 4.21 42.87
C SER A 959 28.19 3.42 41.57
N HIS A 960 27.70 2.18 41.68
CA HIS A 960 27.39 1.28 40.57
C HIS A 960 25.99 0.68 40.77
N PRO A 961 24.92 1.45 40.50
CA PRO A 961 23.55 0.95 40.58
C PRO A 961 23.31 -0.10 39.50
N ALA A 962 22.64 -1.20 39.84
CA ALA A 962 22.36 -2.26 38.87
C ALA A 962 21.32 -1.78 37.84
N PRO A 963 21.65 -1.78 36.53
CA PRO A 963 20.69 -1.39 35.51
C PRO A 963 19.58 -2.42 35.39
N LEU A 964 18.34 -1.97 35.21
CA LEU A 964 17.25 -2.82 34.73
C LEU A 964 17.36 -2.90 33.20
N THR A 965 17.28 -4.10 32.63
CA THR A 965 17.43 -4.40 31.19
C THR A 965 16.18 -5.04 30.57
N GLY A 966 15.07 -5.10 31.32
CA GLY A 966 13.77 -5.56 30.84
C GLY A 966 12.83 -5.94 31.99
N LEU A 967 11.53 -5.89 31.73
CA LEU A 967 10.48 -6.36 32.64
C LEU A 967 9.53 -7.30 31.89
N THR A 968 9.15 -8.42 32.51
CA THR A 968 7.98 -9.21 32.10
C THR A 968 6.91 -9.16 33.18
N LEU A 969 5.70 -8.76 32.82
CA LEU A 969 4.50 -8.83 33.64
C LEU A 969 3.64 -10.01 33.17
N VAL A 970 3.25 -10.89 34.08
CA VAL A 970 2.26 -11.96 33.82
C VAL A 970 1.09 -11.73 34.75
N ARG A 971 -0.12 -11.58 34.22
CA ARG A 971 -1.34 -11.27 34.97
C ARG A 971 -2.48 -12.19 34.56
N LYS A 972 -3.58 -12.24 35.32
CA LYS A 972 -4.79 -12.94 34.90
C LYS A 972 -5.42 -12.22 33.69
N ALA A 973 -5.89 -13.01 32.72
CA ALA A 973 -6.39 -12.50 31.46
C ALA A 973 -7.80 -11.89 31.58
N ALA A 974 -8.04 -10.83 30.81
CA ALA A 974 -9.22 -9.99 30.95
C ALA A 974 -10.53 -10.55 30.37
N SER A 975 -10.45 -11.52 29.45
CA SER A 975 -11.41 -11.74 28.36
C SER A 975 -11.95 -13.19 28.23
N VAL A 976 -11.72 -14.05 29.23
CA VAL A 976 -12.06 -15.48 29.13
C VAL A 976 -13.53 -15.72 29.49
N ALA A 977 -14.40 -15.83 28.48
CA ALA A 977 -15.75 -16.38 28.65
C ALA A 977 -15.66 -17.87 29.03
N THR A 978 -16.12 -18.21 30.25
CA THR A 978 -16.10 -19.59 30.78
C THR A 978 -17.39 -20.36 30.54
N ALA A 979 -18.49 -19.67 30.18
CA ALA A 979 -19.78 -20.29 29.87
C ALA A 979 -19.73 -21.05 28.55
N ALA A 980 -20.31 -22.26 28.49
CA ALA A 980 -20.29 -23.10 27.29
C ALA A 980 -21.04 -22.44 26.11
N PRO A 981 -20.65 -22.71 24.84
CA PRO A 981 -21.29 -22.08 23.69
C PRO A 981 -22.79 -22.39 23.54
N GLY A 982 -23.54 -21.39 23.07
CA GLY A 982 -24.98 -21.43 22.78
C GLY A 982 -25.34 -22.20 21.51
N ALA A 983 -26.64 -22.32 21.24
CA ALA A 983 -27.16 -22.95 20.02
C ALA A 983 -26.79 -22.13 18.78
N PHE A 984 -26.62 -22.80 17.63
CA PHE A 984 -26.33 -22.13 16.36
C PHE A 984 -26.68 -23.03 15.16
N ARG A 985 -27.49 -22.52 14.23
CA ARG A 985 -27.91 -23.27 13.04
C ARG A 985 -26.89 -23.12 11.93
N GLN A 986 -26.62 -24.23 11.23
CA GLN A 986 -25.77 -24.29 10.04
C GLN A 986 -26.62 -24.21 8.76
N ASN A 987 -26.01 -23.71 7.68
CA ASN A 987 -26.55 -23.65 6.33
C ASN A 987 -25.42 -24.00 5.33
N PRO A 988 -25.56 -25.04 4.48
CA PRO A 988 -26.74 -25.87 4.27
C PRO A 988 -27.22 -26.63 5.52
N GLY A 989 -28.53 -26.83 5.63
CA GLY A 989 -29.11 -27.67 6.68
C GLY A 989 -28.88 -29.16 6.40
N ASP A 990 -29.02 -30.00 7.43
CA ASP A 990 -28.89 -31.45 7.28
C ASP A 990 -29.93 -32.02 6.29
N GLY A 991 -29.47 -32.85 5.36
CA GLY A 991 -30.27 -33.40 4.26
C GLY A 991 -30.55 -32.43 3.11
N ALA A 992 -29.96 -31.21 3.08
CA ALA A 992 -30.17 -30.27 1.99
C ALA A 992 -29.61 -30.81 0.66
N THR A 993 -30.39 -30.69 -0.41
CA THR A 993 -30.03 -31.14 -1.77
C THR A 993 -30.02 -29.99 -2.76
N GLY A 994 -29.19 -30.05 -3.79
CA GLY A 994 -29.12 -28.98 -4.80
C GLY A 994 -28.31 -27.77 -4.35
N VAL A 995 -27.47 -27.91 -3.32
CA VAL A 995 -26.60 -26.83 -2.82
C VAL A 995 -25.64 -26.39 -3.92
N PRO A 996 -25.57 -25.09 -4.30
CA PRO A 996 -24.65 -24.66 -5.34
C PRO A 996 -23.19 -24.86 -4.90
N VAL A 997 -22.37 -25.43 -5.78
CA VAL A 997 -20.99 -25.83 -5.50
C VAL A 997 -20.03 -24.69 -5.12
N GLY A 998 -20.46 -23.44 -5.33
CA GLY A 998 -19.73 -22.21 -5.05
C GLY A 998 -20.39 -21.30 -4.00
N GLU A 999 -21.36 -21.74 -3.22
CA GLU A 999 -21.87 -20.97 -2.07
C GLU A 999 -21.01 -21.19 -0.81
N PRO A 1000 -20.86 -20.19 0.09
CA PRO A 1000 -20.12 -20.36 1.33
C PRO A 1000 -20.96 -21.14 2.36
N LEU A 1001 -20.30 -22.01 3.10
CA LEU A 1001 -20.88 -22.69 4.25
C LEU A 1001 -21.06 -21.66 5.37
N THR A 1002 -22.28 -21.51 5.87
CA THR A 1002 -22.69 -20.43 6.78
C THR A 1002 -23.33 -20.97 8.05
N TRP A 1003 -23.32 -20.18 9.12
CA TRP A 1003 -24.05 -20.49 10.35
C TRP A 1003 -24.47 -19.22 11.09
N THR A 1004 -25.33 -19.36 12.08
CA THR A 1004 -25.65 -18.25 13.00
C THR A 1004 -24.57 -18.11 14.07
N ALA A 1005 -24.41 -16.92 14.67
CA ALA A 1005 -23.51 -16.77 15.81
C ALA A 1005 -24.00 -17.57 17.03
N SER A 1006 -23.08 -18.32 17.65
CA SER A 1006 -23.28 -19.03 18.92
C SER A 1006 -22.91 -18.10 20.08
N GLU A 1007 -23.81 -17.94 21.06
CA GLU A 1007 -23.54 -17.19 22.29
C GLU A 1007 -22.32 -17.77 23.02
N ASN A 1008 -21.47 -16.94 23.61
CA ASN A 1008 -20.24 -17.35 24.31
C ASN A 1008 -19.17 -18.08 23.44
N ALA A 1009 -19.37 -18.22 22.12
CA ALA A 1009 -18.34 -18.72 21.23
C ALA A 1009 -17.23 -17.66 21.01
N ALA A 1010 -15.99 -18.11 21.13
CA ALA A 1010 -14.78 -17.35 20.83
C ALA A 1010 -14.35 -17.51 19.37
N HIS A 1011 -14.57 -18.71 18.83
CA HIS A 1011 -14.29 -19.11 17.46
C HIS A 1011 -15.08 -20.38 17.11
N TYR A 1012 -14.98 -20.79 15.85
CA TYR A 1012 -15.49 -22.06 15.34
C TYR A 1012 -14.34 -22.90 14.75
N ALA A 1013 -14.53 -24.21 14.79
CA ALA A 1013 -13.83 -25.16 13.93
C ALA A 1013 -14.83 -25.76 12.95
N LEU A 1014 -14.38 -26.10 11.74
CA LEU A 1014 -15.19 -26.65 10.67
C LEU A 1014 -14.44 -27.81 10.03
N VAL A 1015 -15.07 -28.98 10.00
CA VAL A 1015 -14.60 -30.15 9.24
C VAL A 1015 -15.60 -30.46 8.14
N LEU A 1016 -15.10 -30.69 6.93
CA LEU A 1016 -15.88 -31.05 5.75
C LEU A 1016 -15.24 -32.27 5.08
N SER A 1017 -16.01 -33.34 4.85
CA SER A 1017 -15.55 -34.57 4.18
C SER A 1017 -16.64 -35.15 3.28
N THR A 1018 -16.30 -36.02 2.33
CA THR A 1018 -17.27 -36.90 1.65
C THR A 1018 -17.61 -38.15 2.46
N ASN A 1019 -16.90 -38.41 3.56
CA ASN A 1019 -17.10 -39.57 4.44
C ASN A 1019 -17.93 -39.18 5.68
N ALA A 1020 -18.91 -40.01 6.04
CA ALA A 1020 -19.83 -39.75 7.16
C ALA A 1020 -19.16 -39.74 8.55
N ASP A 1021 -17.99 -40.34 8.68
CA ASP A 1021 -17.16 -40.32 9.89
C ASP A 1021 -16.16 -39.15 9.93
N LEU A 1022 -16.19 -38.26 8.93
CA LEU A 1022 -15.26 -37.15 8.71
C LEU A 1022 -13.79 -37.56 8.48
N SER A 1023 -13.52 -38.83 8.18
CA SER A 1023 -12.21 -39.26 7.71
C SER A 1023 -11.87 -38.63 6.35
N ASP A 1024 -10.58 -38.48 6.04
CA ASP A 1024 -10.08 -37.83 4.80
C ASP A 1024 -10.76 -36.48 4.48
N PRO A 1025 -10.62 -35.47 5.37
CA PRO A 1025 -11.35 -34.22 5.24
C PRO A 1025 -10.86 -33.40 4.04
N VAL A 1026 -11.82 -32.94 3.23
CA VAL A 1026 -11.65 -31.91 2.19
C VAL A 1026 -11.28 -30.56 2.83
N THR A 1027 -11.71 -30.35 4.07
CA THR A 1027 -11.28 -29.21 4.89
C THR A 1027 -11.35 -29.55 6.37
N ASP A 1028 -10.33 -29.14 7.13
CA ASP A 1028 -10.30 -29.15 8.59
C ASP A 1028 -9.65 -27.84 9.05
N VAL A 1029 -10.45 -26.91 9.56
CA VAL A 1029 -10.03 -25.56 9.93
C VAL A 1029 -10.51 -25.22 11.34
N THR A 1030 -9.69 -24.49 12.10
CA THR A 1030 -10.02 -24.05 13.46
C THR A 1030 -9.59 -22.60 13.68
N GLY A 1031 -10.32 -21.87 14.52
CA GLY A 1031 -10.09 -20.46 14.78
C GLY A 1031 -10.91 -19.50 13.91
N LEU A 1032 -11.93 -20.00 13.19
CA LEU A 1032 -12.82 -19.16 12.40
C LEU A 1032 -13.59 -18.18 13.30
N ARG A 1033 -13.57 -16.88 12.97
CA ARG A 1033 -14.26 -15.82 13.73
C ARG A 1033 -15.53 -15.33 13.04
N THR A 1034 -15.58 -15.41 11.72
CA THR A 1034 -16.79 -15.25 10.92
C THR A 1034 -17.70 -16.47 11.07
N THR A 1035 -18.99 -16.29 10.83
CA THR A 1035 -19.96 -17.40 10.76
C THR A 1035 -20.22 -17.83 9.31
N SER A 1036 -19.16 -17.78 8.50
CA SER A 1036 -19.14 -18.07 7.08
C SER A 1036 -17.75 -18.56 6.69
N TYR A 1037 -17.68 -19.60 5.87
CA TYR A 1037 -16.47 -20.19 5.34
C TYR A 1037 -16.69 -20.66 3.90
N ARG A 1038 -15.87 -20.14 2.99
CA ARG A 1038 -15.80 -20.59 1.59
C ARG A 1038 -14.63 -21.57 1.46
N PRO A 1039 -14.85 -22.85 1.11
CA PRO A 1039 -13.76 -23.78 0.84
C PRO A 1039 -12.83 -23.24 -0.25
N PRO A 1040 -11.50 -23.49 -0.18
CA PRO A 1040 -10.53 -22.98 -1.15
C PRO A 1040 -10.57 -23.69 -2.52
N VAL A 1041 -11.45 -24.69 -2.66
CA VAL A 1041 -11.76 -25.41 -3.90
C VAL A 1041 -13.28 -25.46 -4.02
N ASN A 1042 -13.80 -25.42 -5.26
CA ASN A 1042 -15.23 -25.65 -5.47
C ASN A 1042 -15.59 -27.08 -5.03
N LEU A 1043 -16.80 -27.24 -4.49
CA LEU A 1043 -17.30 -28.57 -4.16
C LEU A 1043 -17.62 -29.32 -5.45
N ARG A 1044 -17.49 -30.65 -5.46
CA ARG A 1044 -17.88 -31.46 -6.62
C ARG A 1044 -19.39 -31.40 -6.80
N PRO A 1045 -19.93 -31.34 -8.02
CA PRO A 1045 -21.37 -31.40 -8.27
C PRO A 1045 -21.97 -32.76 -7.88
N ASN A 1046 -23.27 -32.80 -7.59
CA ASN A 1046 -24.05 -34.00 -7.22
C ASN A 1046 -23.41 -34.87 -6.10
N THR A 1047 -22.55 -34.29 -5.26
CA THR A 1047 -21.73 -35.01 -4.29
C THR A 1047 -22.26 -34.73 -2.89
N THR A 1048 -22.40 -35.78 -2.07
CA THR A 1048 -22.79 -35.63 -0.67
C THR A 1048 -21.56 -35.36 0.19
N TYR A 1049 -21.64 -34.27 0.96
CA TYR A 1049 -20.65 -33.84 1.93
C TYR A 1049 -21.22 -33.91 3.33
N HIS A 1050 -20.37 -34.25 4.29
CA HIS A 1050 -20.61 -34.23 5.72
C HIS A 1050 -19.84 -33.08 6.34
N LEU A 1051 -20.58 -32.19 6.99
CA LEU A 1051 -20.13 -30.94 7.61
C LEU A 1051 -20.29 -31.03 9.12
N LEU A 1052 -19.26 -30.61 9.86
CA LEU A 1052 -19.31 -30.42 11.29
C LEU A 1052 -18.71 -29.08 11.67
N VAL A 1053 -19.57 -28.09 11.94
CA VAL A 1053 -19.15 -26.86 12.62
C VAL A 1053 -19.22 -27.07 14.14
N THR A 1054 -18.16 -26.68 14.84
CA THR A 1054 -18.04 -26.73 16.30
C THR A 1054 -17.71 -25.33 16.84
N ALA A 1055 -18.64 -24.72 17.59
CA ALA A 1055 -18.38 -23.53 18.38
C ALA A 1055 -17.48 -23.86 19.58
N VAL A 1056 -16.54 -22.97 19.90
CA VAL A 1056 -15.57 -23.14 20.99
C VAL A 1056 -15.48 -21.85 21.81
N ASN A 1057 -15.60 -21.92 23.13
CA ASN A 1057 -15.43 -20.76 24.01
C ASN A 1057 -13.95 -20.52 24.40
N GLY A 1058 -13.69 -19.42 25.13
CA GLY A 1058 -12.35 -19.07 25.57
C GLY A 1058 -11.73 -19.99 26.63
N ALA A 1059 -12.51 -20.87 27.24
CA ALA A 1059 -12.06 -21.93 28.15
C ALA A 1059 -11.96 -23.31 27.46
N GLY A 1060 -12.02 -23.36 26.12
CA GLY A 1060 -11.94 -24.60 25.33
C GLY A 1060 -13.16 -25.51 25.41
N SER A 1061 -14.27 -25.09 26.04
CA SER A 1061 -15.54 -25.80 26.01
C SER A 1061 -16.13 -25.74 24.60
N ARG A 1062 -16.62 -26.88 24.10
CA ARG A 1062 -17.06 -27.06 22.71
C ARG A 1062 -18.55 -27.35 22.63
N ARG A 1063 -19.17 -26.92 21.54
CA ARG A 1063 -20.51 -27.36 21.13
C ARG A 1063 -20.56 -27.49 19.61
N ALA A 1064 -21.01 -28.64 19.13
CA ALA A 1064 -21.54 -28.80 17.79
C ALA A 1064 -23.08 -28.85 17.87
N GLU A 1065 -23.78 -28.46 16.81
CA GLU A 1065 -25.16 -28.93 16.62
C GLU A 1065 -25.14 -30.26 15.89
N ASN A 1066 -25.64 -31.30 16.57
CA ASN A 1066 -25.84 -32.67 16.10
C ASN A 1066 -24.57 -33.44 15.70
N ALA A 1067 -24.78 -34.67 15.19
CA ALA A 1067 -23.77 -35.43 14.44
C ALA A 1067 -23.46 -34.71 13.11
N PRO A 1068 -22.41 -35.10 12.36
CA PRO A 1068 -22.03 -34.42 11.12
C PRO A 1068 -23.22 -34.31 10.15
N SER A 1069 -23.67 -33.08 9.89
CA SER A 1069 -24.80 -32.81 9.02
C SER A 1069 -24.41 -33.09 7.57
N SER A 1070 -25.30 -33.70 6.81
CA SER A 1070 -25.10 -34.03 5.41
C SER A 1070 -25.73 -32.99 4.49
N PHE A 1071 -25.11 -32.71 3.34
CA PHE A 1071 -25.76 -32.00 2.24
C PHE A 1071 -25.25 -32.52 0.90
N THR A 1072 -26.09 -32.52 -0.13
CA THR A 1072 -25.75 -32.90 -1.49
C THR A 1072 -25.71 -31.66 -2.37
N THR A 1073 -24.58 -31.42 -3.03
CA THR A 1073 -24.45 -30.35 -4.02
C THR A 1073 -25.35 -30.59 -5.23
N GLY A 1074 -25.73 -29.52 -5.93
CA GLY A 1074 -26.46 -29.60 -7.20
C GLY A 1074 -25.56 -29.91 -8.39
N ALA A 1075 -26.15 -29.89 -9.59
CA ALA A 1075 -25.40 -29.76 -10.83
C ALA A 1075 -24.66 -28.41 -10.85
N LEU A 1076 -23.53 -28.34 -11.57
CA LEU A 1076 -22.83 -27.09 -11.79
C LEU A 1076 -23.48 -26.35 -12.97
N THR A 1077 -24.13 -25.22 -12.72
CA THR A 1077 -24.53 -24.29 -13.79
C THR A 1077 -23.28 -23.67 -14.41
N VAL A 1078 -23.12 -23.83 -15.71
CA VAL A 1078 -22.03 -23.24 -16.51
C VAL A 1078 -22.49 -21.92 -17.11
N ASP A 1079 -23.72 -21.88 -17.61
CA ASP A 1079 -24.49 -20.66 -17.89
C ASP A 1079 -25.98 -21.01 -17.99
N ASP A 1080 -26.83 -20.26 -17.28
CA ASP A 1080 -28.30 -20.28 -17.43
C ASP A 1080 -28.81 -19.05 -18.18
N PHE A 1081 -27.94 -18.10 -18.53
CA PHE A 1081 -28.23 -16.85 -19.23
C PHE A 1081 -29.14 -15.84 -18.50
N GLU A 1082 -29.66 -16.16 -17.32
CA GLU A 1082 -30.51 -15.27 -16.51
C GLU A 1082 -29.74 -14.09 -15.90
N GLY A 1083 -28.42 -14.24 -15.73
CA GLY A 1083 -27.56 -13.19 -15.20
C GLY A 1083 -27.25 -12.04 -16.18
N TYR A 1084 -27.68 -12.11 -17.45
CA TYR A 1084 -27.41 -11.07 -18.44
C TYR A 1084 -28.57 -10.06 -18.49
N PRO A 1085 -28.34 -8.75 -18.23
CA PRO A 1085 -29.40 -7.74 -18.28
C PRO A 1085 -29.92 -7.46 -19.70
N ASP A 1086 -29.09 -7.69 -20.73
CA ASP A 1086 -29.45 -7.51 -22.13
C ASP A 1086 -28.56 -8.36 -23.08
N GLY A 1087 -28.86 -8.27 -24.39
CA GLY A 1087 -28.09 -8.94 -25.44
C GLY A 1087 -26.68 -8.37 -25.67
N ALA A 1088 -26.35 -7.18 -25.18
CA ALA A 1088 -25.00 -6.61 -25.26
C ALA A 1088 -24.09 -7.24 -24.20
N ALA A 1089 -24.56 -7.37 -22.95
CA ALA A 1089 -23.88 -8.11 -21.89
C ALA A 1089 -23.64 -9.59 -22.29
N LEU A 1090 -24.64 -10.22 -22.90
CA LEU A 1090 -24.51 -11.57 -23.48
C LEU A 1090 -23.42 -11.63 -24.57
N SER A 1091 -23.37 -10.64 -25.46
CA SER A 1091 -22.40 -10.57 -26.57
C SER A 1091 -20.97 -10.28 -26.09
N ALA A 1092 -20.81 -9.53 -25.00
CA ALA A 1092 -19.52 -9.31 -24.35
C ALA A 1092 -18.99 -10.61 -23.72
N ALA A 1093 -19.86 -11.39 -23.08
CA ALA A 1093 -19.50 -12.68 -22.49
C ALA A 1093 -19.25 -13.79 -23.52
N TYR A 1094 -20.02 -13.82 -24.62
CA TYR A 1094 -19.86 -14.77 -25.74
C TYR A 1094 -19.32 -14.07 -27.00
N SER A 1095 -18.03 -13.78 -27.00
CA SER A 1095 -17.35 -13.14 -28.12
C SER A 1095 -17.42 -13.99 -29.40
N ARG A 1096 -17.73 -13.36 -30.54
CA ARG A 1096 -17.72 -14.04 -31.85
C ARG A 1096 -16.33 -14.55 -32.22
N ASN A 1097 -16.23 -15.81 -32.63
CA ASN A 1097 -15.01 -16.35 -33.26
C ASN A 1097 -14.81 -15.70 -34.66
N PRO A 1098 -13.71 -14.98 -34.90
CA PRO A 1098 -13.50 -14.25 -36.15
C PRO A 1098 -13.24 -15.16 -37.37
N GLY A 1099 -12.87 -16.43 -37.16
CA GLY A 1099 -12.57 -17.39 -38.23
C GLY A 1099 -13.81 -18.02 -38.90
N GLY A 1100 -14.98 -17.92 -38.26
CA GLY A 1100 -16.24 -18.38 -38.84
C GLY A 1100 -16.97 -17.30 -39.64
N GLY A 1101 -18.18 -17.62 -40.12
CA GLY A 1101 -19.13 -16.65 -40.67
C GLY A 1101 -19.69 -15.68 -39.60
N PRO A 1102 -20.52 -14.70 -39.98
CA PRO A 1102 -21.21 -13.85 -39.04
C PRO A 1102 -22.15 -14.63 -38.10
N VAL A 1103 -22.27 -14.13 -36.87
CA VAL A 1103 -23.27 -14.54 -35.88
C VAL A 1103 -23.61 -13.31 -35.03
N ALA A 1104 -24.91 -13.11 -34.78
CA ALA A 1104 -25.44 -12.06 -33.93
C ALA A 1104 -26.17 -12.72 -32.75
N LEU A 1105 -25.86 -12.25 -31.54
CA LEU A 1105 -26.45 -12.75 -30.29
C LEU A 1105 -27.52 -11.79 -29.77
N SER A 1106 -28.47 -12.35 -29.05
CA SER A 1106 -29.60 -11.65 -28.41
C SER A 1106 -30.16 -12.53 -27.30
N LEU A 1107 -30.73 -11.95 -26.24
CA LEU A 1107 -31.56 -12.70 -25.29
C LEU A 1107 -32.98 -12.87 -25.87
N ASP A 1108 -33.61 -14.02 -25.65
CA ASP A 1108 -34.95 -14.32 -26.14
C ASP A 1108 -35.76 -15.10 -25.08
N SER A 1109 -36.74 -14.43 -24.47
CA SER A 1109 -37.63 -15.02 -23.46
C SER A 1109 -38.85 -15.75 -24.05
N GLN A 1110 -39.05 -15.71 -25.37
CA GLN A 1110 -40.12 -16.49 -26.04
C GLN A 1110 -39.65 -17.91 -26.38
N HIS A 1111 -38.35 -18.17 -26.26
CA HIS A 1111 -37.69 -19.41 -26.68
C HIS A 1111 -36.71 -19.93 -25.59
N ALA A 1112 -37.05 -19.75 -24.31
CA ALA A 1112 -36.26 -20.19 -23.14
C ALA A 1112 -36.72 -21.55 -22.56
N ASP A 1113 -35.91 -22.17 -21.69
CA ASP A 1113 -36.21 -23.40 -20.94
C ASP A 1113 -36.93 -23.13 -19.62
N GLY A 1114 -38.08 -22.43 -19.68
CA GLY A 1114 -38.89 -22.09 -18.52
C GLY A 1114 -39.24 -20.61 -18.44
N GLU A 1115 -39.11 -20.02 -17.26
CA GLU A 1115 -39.20 -18.57 -17.04
C GLU A 1115 -37.77 -18.01 -17.09
N GLY A 1116 -37.47 -17.17 -18.10
CA GLY A 1116 -36.11 -16.67 -18.29
C GLY A 1116 -35.78 -16.23 -19.72
N HIS A 1117 -34.50 -16.40 -20.11
CA HIS A 1117 -33.93 -15.96 -21.38
C HIS A 1117 -32.99 -17.00 -22.01
N ALA A 1118 -33.28 -17.46 -23.23
CA ALA A 1118 -32.28 -18.19 -24.02
C ALA A 1118 -31.29 -17.24 -24.71
N LEU A 1119 -30.05 -17.69 -24.90
CA LEU A 1119 -29.14 -17.16 -25.92
C LEU A 1119 -29.72 -17.49 -27.30
N ARG A 1120 -30.12 -16.47 -28.05
CA ARG A 1120 -30.52 -16.57 -29.46
C ARG A 1120 -29.37 -16.17 -30.37
N ALA A 1121 -28.82 -17.14 -31.09
CA ALA A 1121 -27.77 -16.96 -32.09
C ALA A 1121 -28.35 -17.00 -33.52
N ALA A 1122 -28.34 -15.85 -34.20
CA ALA A 1122 -28.62 -15.76 -35.63
C ALA A 1122 -27.29 -15.81 -36.40
N HIS A 1123 -27.04 -16.90 -37.13
CA HIS A 1123 -25.77 -17.23 -37.78
C HIS A 1123 -25.91 -17.36 -39.30
N ASP A 1124 -24.86 -16.99 -40.02
CA ASP A 1124 -24.64 -17.39 -41.42
C ASP A 1124 -23.22 -17.96 -41.55
N PRO A 1125 -23.06 -19.29 -41.54
CA PRO A 1125 -21.76 -19.96 -41.63
C PRO A 1125 -20.95 -19.65 -42.90
N GLY A 1126 -21.59 -19.21 -43.98
CA GLY A 1126 -20.96 -18.82 -45.24
C GLY A 1126 -19.94 -19.83 -45.82
N THR A 1127 -18.93 -19.31 -46.52
CA THR A 1127 -17.83 -20.11 -47.08
C THR A 1127 -16.96 -20.84 -46.04
N PRO A 1128 -16.71 -20.32 -44.82
CA PRO A 1128 -16.03 -21.07 -43.76
C PRO A 1128 -16.75 -22.35 -43.30
N GLY A 1129 -18.06 -22.48 -43.54
CA GLY A 1129 -18.85 -23.66 -43.18
C GLY A 1129 -19.31 -23.72 -41.72
N TYR A 1130 -18.83 -22.80 -40.87
CA TYR A 1130 -19.25 -22.61 -39.49
C TYR A 1130 -19.32 -21.13 -39.10
N SER A 1131 -20.17 -20.77 -38.13
CA SER A 1131 -20.08 -19.52 -37.35
C SER A 1131 -19.84 -19.86 -35.88
N GLY A 1132 -18.92 -19.19 -35.18
CA GLY A 1132 -18.54 -19.54 -33.81
C GLY A 1132 -18.75 -18.42 -32.79
N ILE A 1133 -19.01 -18.80 -31.54
CA ILE A 1133 -18.98 -17.94 -30.35
C ILE A 1133 -18.16 -18.61 -29.25
N VAL A 1134 -17.50 -17.80 -28.42
CA VAL A 1134 -16.48 -18.22 -27.45
C VAL A 1134 -16.66 -17.42 -26.16
N ARG A 1135 -16.79 -18.11 -25.03
CA ARG A 1135 -16.82 -17.52 -23.68
C ARG A 1135 -15.63 -18.01 -22.87
N THR A 1136 -14.73 -17.09 -22.52
CA THR A 1136 -13.71 -17.34 -21.51
C THR A 1136 -14.36 -17.24 -20.14
N LEU A 1137 -14.17 -18.24 -19.29
CA LEU A 1137 -14.78 -18.28 -17.95
C LEU A 1137 -14.01 -17.32 -17.02
N PRO A 1138 -14.67 -16.42 -16.27
CA PRO A 1138 -13.99 -15.43 -15.42
C PRO A 1138 -13.07 -16.04 -14.36
N THR A 1139 -13.42 -17.25 -13.90
CA THR A 1139 -12.59 -18.12 -13.07
C THR A 1139 -12.64 -19.53 -13.64
N ALA A 1140 -11.54 -20.27 -13.56
CA ALA A 1140 -11.52 -21.68 -13.96
C ALA A 1140 -12.54 -22.49 -13.14
N GLN A 1141 -13.35 -23.31 -13.82
CA GLN A 1141 -14.36 -24.16 -13.20
C GLN A 1141 -13.85 -25.59 -13.04
N ASP A 1142 -14.23 -26.24 -11.94
CA ASP A 1142 -14.00 -27.66 -11.70
C ASP A 1142 -15.28 -28.42 -12.08
N TRP A 1143 -15.25 -29.15 -13.20
CA TRP A 1143 -16.31 -30.05 -13.67
C TRP A 1143 -16.06 -31.50 -13.22
N GLY A 1144 -15.09 -31.72 -12.32
CA GLY A 1144 -14.67 -33.02 -11.83
C GLY A 1144 -15.78 -33.77 -11.10
N GLY A 1145 -16.25 -34.84 -11.73
CA GLY A 1145 -17.38 -35.66 -11.26
C GLY A 1145 -18.59 -35.62 -12.17
N ALA A 1146 -18.70 -34.64 -13.07
CA ALA A 1146 -19.68 -34.67 -14.15
C ALA A 1146 -19.31 -35.74 -15.19
N ARG A 1147 -20.33 -36.40 -15.77
CA ARG A 1147 -20.19 -37.28 -16.95
C ARG A 1147 -20.82 -36.70 -18.20
N ASN A 1148 -21.71 -35.72 -18.06
CA ASN A 1148 -22.48 -35.13 -19.14
C ASN A 1148 -22.39 -33.60 -19.08
N LEU A 1149 -22.17 -32.98 -20.24
CA LEU A 1149 -22.50 -31.58 -20.44
C LEU A 1149 -23.91 -31.53 -21.01
N ARG A 1150 -24.86 -31.05 -20.21
CA ARG A 1150 -26.24 -30.82 -20.58
C ARG A 1150 -26.40 -29.38 -21.03
N LEU A 1151 -27.14 -29.16 -22.11
CA LEU A 1151 -27.68 -27.86 -22.49
C LEU A 1151 -29.08 -28.05 -23.08
N TRP A 1152 -29.91 -27.02 -23.00
CA TRP A 1152 -31.12 -26.94 -23.80
C TRP A 1152 -30.80 -26.26 -25.12
N ALA A 1153 -31.41 -26.71 -26.21
CA ALA A 1153 -31.27 -26.10 -27.53
C ALA A 1153 -32.53 -26.21 -28.37
N ARG A 1154 -32.74 -25.23 -29.26
CA ARG A 1154 -33.81 -25.22 -30.25
C ARG A 1154 -33.29 -24.76 -31.63
N PRO A 1155 -33.48 -25.52 -32.72
CA PRO A 1155 -33.23 -25.06 -34.07
C PRO A 1155 -34.48 -24.36 -34.67
N ASP A 1156 -34.29 -23.49 -35.67
CA ASP A 1156 -35.40 -22.83 -36.40
C ASP A 1156 -36.18 -23.72 -37.39
N GLY A 1157 -35.82 -25.01 -37.53
CA GLY A 1157 -36.44 -25.95 -38.46
C GLY A 1157 -35.71 -26.18 -39.79
N THR A 1158 -34.66 -25.43 -40.11
CA THR A 1158 -33.89 -25.61 -41.35
C THR A 1158 -33.01 -26.86 -41.30
N GLU A 1159 -33.05 -27.69 -42.35
CA GLU A 1159 -32.29 -28.94 -42.44
C GLU A 1159 -30.78 -28.72 -42.69
N GLY A 1160 -29.98 -29.76 -42.38
CA GLY A 1160 -28.56 -29.79 -42.72
C GLY A 1160 -27.66 -28.94 -41.80
N ARG A 1161 -27.99 -28.83 -40.52
CA ARG A 1161 -27.21 -28.11 -39.51
C ARG A 1161 -26.72 -29.00 -38.36
N SER A 1162 -25.65 -28.56 -37.71
CA SER A 1162 -25.12 -29.15 -36.47
C SER A 1162 -24.53 -28.06 -35.57
N LEU A 1163 -24.36 -28.42 -34.30
CA LEU A 1163 -23.72 -27.61 -33.26
C LEU A 1163 -22.48 -28.36 -32.77
N THR A 1164 -21.30 -27.79 -32.97
CA THR A 1164 -20.09 -28.27 -32.27
C THR A 1164 -19.99 -27.53 -30.95
N VAL A 1165 -20.10 -28.28 -29.84
CA VAL A 1165 -19.78 -27.78 -28.50
C VAL A 1165 -18.29 -28.04 -28.26
N GLN A 1166 -17.57 -27.05 -27.75
CA GLN A 1166 -16.13 -27.14 -27.50
C GLN A 1166 -15.78 -26.47 -26.17
N PHE A 1167 -14.80 -27.00 -25.43
CA PHE A 1167 -14.28 -26.37 -24.20
C PHE A 1167 -12.76 -26.54 -24.09
N VAL A 1168 -12.14 -25.76 -23.19
CA VAL A 1168 -10.71 -25.86 -22.86
C VAL A 1168 -10.53 -26.39 -21.44
N ALA A 1169 -9.89 -27.55 -21.34
CA ALA A 1169 -9.58 -28.27 -20.10
C ALA A 1169 -8.06 -28.31 -19.89
N ALA A 1170 -7.55 -27.71 -18.80
CA ALA A 1170 -6.12 -27.60 -18.50
C ALA A 1170 -5.25 -27.08 -19.68
N GLY A 1171 -5.81 -26.18 -20.50
CA GLY A 1171 -5.15 -25.63 -21.70
C GLY A 1171 -5.28 -26.49 -22.98
N ILE A 1172 -6.04 -27.58 -22.94
CA ILE A 1172 -6.28 -28.50 -24.06
C ILE A 1172 -7.72 -28.34 -24.58
N TYR A 1173 -7.89 -28.24 -25.90
CA TYR A 1173 -9.20 -28.14 -26.54
C TYR A 1173 -9.87 -29.51 -26.71
N TRP A 1174 -11.19 -29.54 -26.47
CA TRP A 1174 -12.05 -30.72 -26.59
C TRP A 1174 -13.35 -30.31 -27.30
N GLU A 1175 -13.77 -31.07 -28.31
CA GLU A 1175 -14.99 -30.76 -29.07
C GLU A 1175 -15.85 -32.00 -29.36
N LYS A 1176 -17.15 -31.77 -29.54
CA LYS A 1176 -18.13 -32.76 -29.98
C LYS A 1176 -19.21 -32.09 -30.83
N GLU A 1177 -19.42 -32.64 -32.02
CA GLU A 1177 -20.50 -32.23 -32.92
C GLU A 1177 -21.81 -32.96 -32.59
N VAL A 1178 -22.91 -32.21 -32.58
CA VAL A 1178 -24.28 -32.67 -32.31
C VAL A 1178 -25.21 -32.24 -33.44
N PRO A 1179 -26.02 -33.13 -34.04
CA PRO A 1179 -26.95 -32.76 -35.10
C PRO A 1179 -28.13 -31.90 -34.59
N LEU A 1180 -28.48 -30.86 -35.35
CA LEU A 1180 -29.64 -30.00 -35.08
C LEU A 1180 -30.67 -30.15 -36.21
N THR A 1181 -31.80 -30.79 -35.91
CA THR A 1181 -32.83 -31.15 -36.91
C THR A 1181 -34.25 -30.89 -36.40
N GLY A 1182 -35.10 -30.24 -37.21
CA GLY A 1182 -36.48 -29.90 -36.84
C GLY A 1182 -36.61 -28.67 -35.93
N THR A 1183 -37.83 -28.38 -35.48
CA THR A 1183 -38.22 -27.15 -34.74
C THR A 1183 -38.35 -27.33 -33.23
N ASP A 1184 -38.32 -28.58 -32.77
CA ASP A 1184 -38.67 -28.93 -31.39
C ASP A 1184 -37.53 -28.64 -30.41
N ASN A 1185 -37.90 -28.02 -29.29
CA ASN A 1185 -37.06 -27.83 -28.10
C ASN A 1185 -36.47 -29.18 -27.68
N ARG A 1186 -35.16 -29.24 -27.41
CA ARG A 1186 -34.52 -30.46 -26.89
C ARG A 1186 -33.48 -30.16 -25.83
N THR A 1187 -33.44 -31.00 -24.81
CA THR A 1187 -32.25 -31.15 -23.98
C THR A 1187 -31.21 -31.97 -24.76
N VAL A 1188 -30.06 -31.35 -25.05
CA VAL A 1188 -28.88 -32.02 -25.57
C VAL A 1188 -28.02 -32.44 -24.37
N ASN A 1189 -27.93 -33.75 -24.13
CA ASN A 1189 -26.97 -34.32 -23.20
C ASN A 1189 -25.78 -34.87 -23.99
N VAL A 1190 -24.60 -34.28 -23.81
CA VAL A 1190 -23.36 -34.73 -24.46
C VAL A 1190 -22.48 -35.40 -23.40
N PRO A 1191 -22.20 -36.72 -23.49
CA PRO A 1191 -21.26 -37.34 -22.57
C PRO A 1191 -19.88 -36.70 -22.71
N LEU A 1192 -19.25 -36.32 -21.59
CA LEU A 1192 -17.92 -35.70 -21.57
C LEU A 1192 -16.84 -36.66 -22.09
N ALA A 1193 -17.05 -37.97 -21.94
CA ALA A 1193 -16.21 -39.01 -22.52
C ALA A 1193 -16.28 -39.10 -24.06
N ASP A 1194 -17.28 -38.47 -24.67
CA ASP A 1194 -17.55 -38.49 -26.11
C ASP A 1194 -16.87 -37.33 -26.87
N PHE A 1195 -16.28 -36.37 -26.14
CA PHE A 1195 -15.51 -35.26 -26.69
C PHE A 1195 -14.12 -35.73 -27.13
N THR A 1196 -13.62 -35.19 -28.24
CA THR A 1196 -12.29 -35.50 -28.76
C THR A 1196 -11.48 -34.24 -28.99
N ASN A 1197 -10.15 -34.32 -28.98
CA ASN A 1197 -9.33 -33.16 -29.33
C ASN A 1197 -9.55 -32.80 -30.82
N PRO A 1198 -9.77 -31.52 -31.16
CA PRO A 1198 -9.83 -31.06 -32.55
C PRO A 1198 -8.57 -31.49 -33.34
N PRO A 1199 -8.63 -31.70 -34.67
CA PRO A 1199 -7.48 -32.17 -35.46
C PRO A 1199 -6.23 -31.28 -35.39
N TRP A 1200 -6.40 -30.00 -35.06
CA TRP A 1200 -5.35 -28.99 -34.91
C TRP A 1200 -4.86 -28.79 -33.47
N ALA A 1201 -5.54 -29.39 -32.47
CA ALA A 1201 -5.25 -29.18 -31.06
C ALA A 1201 -4.15 -30.13 -30.53
N THR A 1202 -3.48 -29.71 -29.46
CA THR A 1202 -2.59 -30.58 -28.68
C THR A 1202 -3.38 -31.75 -28.10
N LYS A 1203 -2.85 -32.98 -28.21
CA LYS A 1203 -3.48 -34.17 -27.62
C LYS A 1203 -3.02 -34.37 -26.18
N GLY A 1204 -3.92 -34.77 -25.30
CA GLY A 1204 -3.62 -35.11 -23.91
C GLY A 1204 -4.81 -35.76 -23.19
N PRO A 1205 -4.68 -36.08 -21.90
CA PRO A 1205 -5.79 -36.59 -21.09
C PRO A 1205 -6.84 -35.48 -20.87
N LEU A 1206 -8.11 -35.87 -20.74
CA LEU A 1206 -9.20 -34.98 -20.37
C LEU A 1206 -9.13 -34.72 -18.85
N ASP A 1207 -8.79 -33.48 -18.47
CA ASP A 1207 -8.79 -33.03 -17.07
C ASP A 1207 -9.95 -32.07 -16.82
N LEU A 1208 -11.04 -32.59 -16.28
CA LEU A 1208 -12.24 -31.82 -15.98
C LEU A 1208 -12.08 -30.87 -14.77
N THR A 1209 -10.97 -30.91 -14.04
CA THR A 1209 -10.80 -30.10 -12.81
C THR A 1209 -10.41 -28.64 -13.07
N HIS A 1210 -10.14 -28.29 -14.33
CA HIS A 1210 -9.67 -26.94 -14.70
C HIS A 1210 -10.16 -26.48 -16.08
N ILE A 1211 -11.45 -26.16 -16.18
CA ILE A 1211 -12.08 -25.65 -17.40
C ILE A 1211 -12.01 -24.13 -17.45
N THR A 1212 -11.51 -23.56 -18.54
CA THR A 1212 -11.28 -22.10 -18.67
C THR A 1212 -12.07 -21.43 -19.80
N GLN A 1213 -12.69 -22.19 -20.70
CA GLN A 1213 -13.42 -21.65 -21.85
C GLN A 1213 -14.50 -22.63 -22.32
N LEU A 1214 -15.63 -22.09 -22.78
CA LEU A 1214 -16.72 -22.79 -23.45
C LEU A 1214 -17.04 -22.09 -24.77
N SER A 1215 -17.25 -22.85 -25.84
CA SER A 1215 -17.44 -22.36 -27.20
C SER A 1215 -18.52 -23.15 -27.94
N PHE A 1216 -19.24 -22.48 -28.83
CA PHE A 1216 -20.29 -23.06 -29.66
C PHE A 1216 -20.04 -22.69 -31.12
N TYR A 1217 -20.06 -23.68 -32.02
CA TYR A 1217 -19.93 -23.48 -33.46
C TYR A 1217 -21.16 -24.03 -34.18
N PHE A 1218 -21.85 -23.15 -34.89
CA PHE A 1218 -23.03 -23.43 -35.68
C PHE A 1218 -22.61 -23.76 -37.11
N ASN A 1219 -22.81 -25.00 -37.55
CA ASN A 1219 -22.34 -25.49 -38.84
C ASN A 1219 -23.50 -25.66 -39.84
N GLY A 1220 -23.21 -25.57 -41.14
CA GLY A 1220 -24.16 -25.83 -42.21
C GLY A 1220 -24.83 -24.58 -42.77
N GLN A 1221 -26.15 -24.58 -42.92
CA GLN A 1221 -26.91 -23.48 -43.53
C GLN A 1221 -27.20 -22.33 -42.56
N ALA A 1222 -27.31 -21.10 -43.07
CA ALA A 1222 -27.64 -19.91 -42.29
C ALA A 1222 -29.03 -19.96 -41.63
N GLY A 1223 -29.17 -19.39 -40.43
CA GLY A 1223 -30.44 -19.09 -39.75
C GLY A 1223 -30.28 -18.93 -38.24
N THR A 1224 -31.20 -19.44 -37.41
CA THR A 1224 -31.24 -19.19 -35.96
C THR A 1224 -31.16 -20.48 -35.13
N THR A 1225 -30.47 -20.40 -34.00
CA THR A 1225 -30.42 -21.43 -32.95
C THR A 1225 -30.52 -20.77 -31.59
N TRP A 1226 -31.32 -21.34 -30.70
CA TRP A 1226 -31.41 -20.92 -29.30
C TRP A 1226 -30.69 -21.94 -28.40
N ILE A 1227 -30.00 -21.47 -27.37
CA ILE A 1227 -29.28 -22.27 -26.36
C ILE A 1227 -29.64 -21.73 -24.97
N ASP A 1228 -29.86 -22.62 -24.01
CA ASP A 1228 -30.29 -22.29 -22.66
C ASP A 1228 -29.73 -23.34 -21.65
N SER A 1229 -29.69 -23.02 -20.36
CA SER A 1229 -29.58 -23.98 -19.25
C SER A 1229 -28.42 -24.98 -19.35
N ILE A 1230 -27.21 -24.45 -19.54
CA ILE A 1230 -25.97 -25.22 -19.66
C ILE A 1230 -25.49 -25.66 -18.27
N THR A 1231 -25.45 -26.97 -18.05
CA THR A 1231 -25.10 -27.59 -16.77
C THR A 1231 -24.13 -28.75 -16.95
N ALA A 1232 -23.12 -28.85 -16.08
CA ALA A 1232 -22.29 -30.04 -15.93
C ALA A 1232 -22.91 -30.96 -14.86
N THR A 1233 -23.25 -32.19 -15.25
CA THR A 1233 -24.00 -33.16 -14.44
C THR A 1233 -23.41 -34.58 -14.55
N ASP A 1234 -23.74 -35.46 -13.58
CA ASP A 1234 -23.46 -36.91 -13.63
C ASP A 1234 -24.22 -37.61 -14.79
#